data_AF-A0A350P6I7-F1
#
_entry.id   AF-A0A350P6I7-F1
#
_cell.length_a   1.000
_cell.length_b   1.000
_cell.length_c   1.000
_cell.angle_alpha   90.00
_cell.angle_beta   90.00
_cell.angle_gamma   90.00
#
_symmetry.space_group_name_H-M   'P 1'
#
loop_
_entity.id
_entity.type
_entity.pdbx_description
1 polymer ?
#
loop_
_entity_poly.entity_id
_entity_poly.type
_entity_poly.pdbx_seq_one_letter_code
_entity_poly.pdbx_strand_id
1 'polypeptide(L)'
;MTLRDEYGLAPVGLLGTRPDMISVNQQLLGVNVPGHAAHTASYMIPGTGLLDSLGFMMAGPGVKGRFGPSLLDSIRNQDYAYALGQGLGTLGDVAQMFPPLIAAGTMIKMMSNPLRATKNISRGVTGGGKTPDTNNILKSESFVDNPTAPGPVQPSAVEPQPGFSDIQMGDPVGDLVSGQKPIRGRTDKELVAMQRAELSPKQLEKINALKTTHPSVYKASRFMLPGEVTQLIGSQKNIEAAERLLDVLPPAKEMTALGKMGGAKRGWYRASTQALVDVFGDDAPRFAALLAATSPQTSVESNLINSLNIWKNWTAAGRPTSREKILDVMGDSVQGEKGRDSILGAWENNTVTALSTANPGDIKLSLGDINLSGAKVDSFMANLSDDVYRFTNDAWMANTLGVEQSLFQGGGKGPPAYHVVSAYGRQVGNSIGLTPREMQETAWTAGMALLEGAKSRGIPVTEMVDKLTRKDILATPDFATLFQLPEYRGILSDAGYGDKVSKLKEFNFPPDQPLTKAERNAALKAAQRLQELAQIRNADSTVKTLTMKDYEAVVNNIFEAVPGQSTGVLTGMVDAPENIRKNYSQQAFKAFTDPRGVDILNKNLGLNTARTLRGTGMYEDGSGITQFNPSANAPTISPVRATSRGSDHVGTIPFNELTKLDAAAALRGGLLAQEGTPYTAIQPLTRTNPSRSETPGEIIIPRDKAATTKSMEEVAKLLPSGTVATDTGKGVGLLNFDGAKQLGGIHGETRSKTYYPDVPPLPRETRDEVTGLLQADQKKPRETVGVEKVGGNYIDMTDEFKQGVGSQAVTKKMFSELDKLPAKDLNKLDNAELKLAAKDLLELNARTAAKNNFPTREDHQNLLRIISEKGLKGLRAAIGTKELLPAIFVLGLGGQLYRQHSGSDS
;
A
#
# COMPACT_ATOMS: atom_id res chain seq x y z
N MET A 1 57.76 47.09 -26.87
CA MET A 1 59.23 47.19 -27.08
C MET A 1 59.83 45.95 -26.44
N THR A 2 60.50 45.07 -27.20
CA THR A 2 61.20 43.81 -26.76
C THR A 2 60.38 42.80 -25.92
N LEU A 3 59.93 41.64 -26.45
CA LEU A 3 60.65 40.38 -26.80
C LEU A 3 61.03 39.54 -25.54
N ARG A 4 60.85 38.21 -25.42
CA ARG A 4 60.64 37.06 -26.34
C ARG A 4 59.51 36.11 -25.85
N ASP A 5 58.78 35.27 -26.62
CA ASP A 5 59.06 34.27 -27.70
C ASP A 5 59.57 32.91 -27.16
N GLU A 6 59.27 31.69 -27.66
CA GLU A 6 58.45 31.07 -28.77
C GLU A 6 58.32 29.53 -28.39
N TYR A 7 57.55 28.56 -28.92
CA TYR A 7 56.57 28.30 -30.02
C TYR A 7 55.71 27.05 -29.59
N GLY A 8 54.79 26.41 -30.33
CA GLY A 8 54.19 26.58 -31.68
C GLY A 8 53.01 25.59 -31.90
N LEU A 9 51.92 25.97 -32.60
CA LEU A 9 51.62 25.80 -34.05
C LEU A 9 51.13 24.37 -34.44
N ALA A 10 49.91 24.11 -34.97
CA ALA A 10 49.08 24.66 -36.09
C ALA A 10 49.36 23.99 -37.47
N PRO A 11 48.37 23.71 -38.37
CA PRO A 11 47.56 24.70 -39.16
C PRO A 11 46.01 24.45 -39.13
N VAL A 12 45.06 25.39 -39.38
CA VAL A 12 44.67 26.27 -40.53
C VAL A 12 43.87 25.53 -41.63
N GLY A 13 42.75 26.04 -42.21
CA GLY A 13 42.11 27.39 -42.16
C GLY A 13 40.60 27.42 -42.52
N LEU A 14 39.88 28.54 -42.30
CA LEU A 14 39.47 29.57 -43.31
C LEU A 14 38.30 29.10 -44.24
N LEU A 15 37.18 29.80 -44.51
CA LEU A 15 36.62 31.17 -44.28
C LEU A 15 35.04 31.07 -44.26
N GLY A 16 34.17 32.09 -44.09
CA GLY A 16 34.30 33.55 -43.90
C GLY A 16 32.93 34.31 -43.90
N THR A 17 32.97 35.65 -43.78
CA THR A 17 31.94 36.69 -44.08
C THR A 17 30.42 36.52 -43.80
N ARG A 18 30.00 37.11 -42.67
CA ARG A 18 28.80 37.95 -42.35
C ARG A 18 28.20 38.85 -43.49
N PRO A 19 27.05 39.57 -43.30
CA PRO A 19 25.82 39.32 -42.50
C PRO A 19 24.48 39.90 -43.12
N ASP A 20 23.45 40.03 -42.27
CA ASP A 20 22.34 41.02 -42.25
C ASP A 20 20.97 40.74 -42.91
N MET A 21 19.96 41.42 -42.34
CA MET A 21 18.52 41.23 -42.52
C MET A 21 17.88 42.37 -43.32
N ILE A 22 16.71 42.11 -43.94
CA ILE A 22 15.56 43.04 -43.98
C ILE A 22 14.30 42.25 -44.42
N SER A 23 13.11 42.70 -44.02
CA SER A 23 11.79 42.12 -44.37
C SER A 23 11.00 43.04 -45.31
N VAL A 24 9.91 42.55 -45.93
CA VAL A 24 8.59 43.24 -46.11
C VAL A 24 7.70 42.58 -47.21
N ASN A 25 6.41 42.41 -46.87
CA ASN A 25 5.15 42.28 -47.66
C ASN A 25 4.95 41.33 -48.87
N GLN A 26 3.89 40.52 -48.73
CA GLN A 26 2.69 40.37 -49.60
C GLN A 26 2.74 40.80 -51.09
N GLN A 27 2.23 39.92 -51.98
CA GLN A 27 0.94 40.16 -52.66
C GLN A 27 0.30 38.88 -53.26
N LEU A 28 -0.79 39.04 -54.03
CA LEU A 28 -1.80 38.01 -54.39
C LEU A 28 -1.74 37.56 -55.87
N LEU A 29 -2.62 36.60 -56.22
CA LEU A 29 -2.93 36.04 -57.56
C LEU A 29 -1.91 34.98 -58.08
N GLY A 30 -2.31 33.90 -58.77
CA GLY A 30 -3.65 33.33 -59.03
C GLY A 30 -3.70 32.35 -60.22
N VAL A 31 -4.83 31.64 -60.37
CA VAL A 31 -5.35 30.97 -61.61
C VAL A 31 -4.89 29.52 -61.98
N ASN A 32 -5.89 28.62 -61.95
CA ASN A 32 -6.17 27.39 -62.73
C ASN A 32 -5.47 26.02 -62.54
N VAL A 33 -6.32 25.01 -62.79
CA VAL A 33 -6.12 23.54 -62.85
C VAL A 33 -6.18 23.07 -64.33
N PRO A 34 -5.69 21.86 -64.69
CA PRO A 34 -6.55 20.65 -64.71
C PRO A 34 -5.81 19.38 -64.23
N GLY A 35 -6.41 18.19 -64.04
CA GLY A 35 -7.81 17.71 -64.16
C GLY A 35 -7.86 16.15 -64.24
N HIS A 36 -9.08 15.57 -64.25
CA HIS A 36 -9.45 14.13 -64.09
C HIS A 36 -9.63 13.69 -62.61
N ALA A 37 -10.74 13.12 -62.10
CA ALA A 37 -11.81 12.19 -62.57
C ALA A 37 -11.48 10.69 -62.31
N ALA A 38 -12.41 9.82 -61.89
CA ALA A 38 -13.89 9.87 -62.03
C ALA A 38 -14.71 9.19 -60.88
N HIS A 39 -16.00 9.59 -60.79
CA HIS A 39 -17.28 8.92 -60.42
C HIS A 39 -17.33 7.53 -59.72
N THR A 40 -18.39 7.13 -58.98
CA THR A 40 -19.85 7.45 -59.00
C THR A 40 -20.41 7.69 -57.57
N ALA A 41 -21.28 8.67 -57.26
CA ALA A 41 -22.68 8.93 -57.70
C ALA A 41 -23.70 7.90 -57.15
N SER A 42 -24.85 8.24 -56.52
CA SER A 42 -25.47 9.50 -56.00
C SER A 42 -26.39 9.11 -54.81
N TYR A 43 -27.22 9.90 -54.10
CA TYR A 43 -27.88 11.23 -54.21
C TYR A 43 -28.15 11.75 -52.75
N MET A 44 -28.92 12.80 -52.36
CA MET A 44 -29.88 13.75 -52.97
C MET A 44 -29.89 15.10 -52.17
N ILE A 45 -30.66 16.11 -52.59
CA ILE A 45 -30.71 17.52 -52.07
C ILE A 45 -32.10 18.13 -52.43
N PRO A 46 -32.65 19.23 -51.82
CA PRO A 46 -32.05 20.31 -51.00
C PRO A 46 -32.71 20.51 -49.60
N GLY A 47 -32.68 21.74 -49.02
CA GLY A 47 -33.41 22.08 -47.76
C GLY A 47 -33.18 23.45 -47.07
N THR A 48 -32.32 24.32 -47.59
CA THR A 48 -32.36 25.83 -47.55
C THR A 48 -32.92 26.60 -46.32
N GLY A 49 -32.11 27.51 -45.74
CA GLY A 49 -32.61 28.62 -44.90
C GLY A 49 -31.54 29.47 -44.19
N LEU A 50 -31.22 30.66 -44.73
CA LEU A 50 -30.46 31.73 -44.05
C LEU A 50 -31.41 32.85 -43.59
N LEU A 51 -31.07 33.58 -42.53
CA LEU A 51 -30.98 35.05 -42.51
C LEU A 51 -30.55 35.64 -41.15
N ASP A 52 -29.83 36.76 -41.20
CA ASP A 52 -29.41 37.56 -40.05
C ASP A 52 -30.51 38.54 -39.56
N SER A 53 -30.36 39.08 -38.34
CA SER A 53 -30.24 40.54 -38.13
C SER A 53 -30.06 40.94 -36.65
N LEU A 54 -29.43 42.10 -36.44
CA LEU A 54 -29.23 42.75 -35.14
C LEU A 54 -30.37 43.76 -34.85
N GLY A 55 -30.73 43.93 -33.57
CA GLY A 55 -31.67 44.95 -33.09
C GLY A 55 -31.31 45.44 -31.68
N PHE A 56 -31.47 46.74 -31.40
CA PHE A 56 -30.87 47.40 -30.23
C PHE A 56 -31.86 47.71 -29.09
N MET A 57 -31.33 47.65 -27.86
CA MET A 57 -31.70 48.31 -26.59
C MET A 57 -33.10 48.94 -26.38
N MET A 58 -33.67 48.68 -25.19
CA MET A 58 -34.22 49.71 -24.28
C MET A 58 -34.03 49.28 -22.80
N ALA A 59 -33.99 50.23 -21.86
CA ALA A 59 -33.85 49.97 -20.41
C ALA A 59 -35.19 49.46 -19.81
N GLY A 60 -35.28 48.67 -18.72
CA GLY A 60 -34.57 48.64 -17.42
C GLY A 60 -35.64 48.79 -16.31
N PRO A 61 -35.34 48.76 -14.98
CA PRO A 61 -34.14 48.33 -14.27
C PRO A 61 -34.41 47.28 -13.14
N GLY A 62 -33.34 46.72 -12.54
CA GLY A 62 -33.32 46.48 -11.08
C GLY A 62 -33.43 45.05 -10.53
N VAL A 63 -32.30 44.35 -10.39
CA VAL A 63 -32.04 43.40 -9.28
C VAL A 63 -30.65 43.68 -8.71
N LYS A 64 -30.48 43.63 -7.38
CA LYS A 64 -29.18 43.86 -6.71
C LYS A 64 -28.28 42.63 -6.82
N GLY A 65 -27.34 42.63 -7.76
CA GLY A 65 -26.25 41.65 -7.78
C GLY A 65 -25.30 41.86 -6.60
N ARG A 66 -25.08 40.82 -5.78
CA ARG A 66 -23.87 40.72 -4.95
C ARG A 66 -22.78 40.04 -5.79
N PHE A 67 -21.56 40.54 -5.70
CA PHE A 67 -20.39 39.93 -6.33
C PHE A 67 -20.18 38.50 -5.79
N GLY A 68 -19.74 37.60 -6.67
CA GLY A 68 -19.23 36.29 -6.26
C GLY A 68 -17.93 36.41 -5.46
N PRO A 69 -17.53 35.34 -4.73
CA PRO A 69 -16.30 35.33 -3.95
C PRO A 69 -15.06 35.52 -4.85
N SER A 70 -14.01 36.08 -4.25
CA SER A 70 -12.80 36.44 -4.99
C SER A 70 -11.88 35.23 -5.21
N LEU A 71 -10.90 35.36 -6.10
CA LEU A 71 -9.88 34.34 -6.38
C LEU A 71 -9.13 33.86 -5.10
N LEU A 72 -9.09 34.67 -4.05
CA LEU A 72 -8.48 34.35 -2.76
C LEU A 72 -9.27 33.30 -1.95
N ASP A 73 -10.58 33.18 -2.16
CA ASP A 73 -11.41 32.19 -1.43
C ASP A 73 -11.19 30.78 -1.97
N SER A 74 -10.91 30.62 -3.27
CA SER A 74 -10.50 29.32 -3.86
C SER A 74 -9.19 28.78 -3.27
N ILE A 75 -8.31 29.64 -2.77
CA ILE A 75 -7.02 29.26 -2.17
C ILE A 75 -7.20 28.68 -0.75
N ARG A 76 -8.36 28.87 -0.10
CA ARG A 76 -8.64 28.37 1.26
C ARG A 76 -9.23 26.96 1.31
N ASN A 77 -9.43 26.29 0.18
CA ASN A 77 -10.01 24.95 0.18
C ASN A 77 -8.97 23.87 0.55
N GLN A 78 -9.06 23.34 1.78
CA GLN A 78 -8.11 22.37 2.35
C GLN A 78 -8.03 21.05 1.54
N ASP A 79 -9.08 20.68 0.81
CA ASP A 79 -9.10 19.49 -0.04
C ASP A 79 -8.01 19.51 -1.12
N TYR A 80 -7.63 20.71 -1.62
CA TYR A 80 -6.62 20.84 -2.68
C TYR A 80 -5.19 20.62 -2.15
N ALA A 81 -4.90 21.09 -0.94
CA ALA A 81 -3.63 20.82 -0.25
C ALA A 81 -3.50 19.33 0.13
N TYR A 82 -4.61 18.69 0.52
CA TYR A 82 -4.67 17.25 0.82
C TYR A 82 -4.33 16.40 -0.42
N ALA A 83 -4.83 16.77 -1.60
CA ALA A 83 -4.52 16.08 -2.85
C ALA A 83 -3.04 16.17 -3.26
N LEU A 84 -2.41 17.35 -3.08
CA LEU A 84 -0.98 17.54 -3.36
C LEU A 84 -0.07 16.77 -2.38
N GLY A 85 -0.41 16.73 -1.09
CA GLY A 85 0.36 16.02 -0.07
C GLY A 85 0.52 14.52 -0.31
N GLN A 86 -0.48 13.87 -0.94
CA GLN A 86 -0.43 12.46 -1.31
C GLN A 86 0.66 12.13 -2.34
N GLY A 87 1.06 13.10 -3.18
CA GLY A 87 1.96 12.85 -4.31
C GLY A 87 3.43 12.62 -3.96
N LEU A 88 3.89 13.06 -2.79
CA LEU A 88 5.32 13.11 -2.43
C LEU A 88 5.79 11.99 -1.49
N GLY A 89 4.88 11.31 -0.80
CA GLY A 89 5.22 10.32 0.24
C GLY A 89 5.81 8.98 -0.24
N THR A 90 5.77 8.70 -1.55
CA THR A 90 5.99 7.35 -2.11
C THR A 90 7.41 7.08 -2.63
N LEU A 91 8.36 8.01 -2.42
CA LEU A 91 9.71 7.95 -3.01
C LEU A 91 10.77 7.18 -2.18
N GLY A 92 10.51 6.88 -0.91
CA GLY A 92 11.54 6.37 0.02
C GLY A 92 11.92 4.88 -0.14
N ASP A 93 10.95 4.02 -0.43
CA ASP A 93 11.00 2.57 -0.10
C ASP A 93 11.95 1.71 -0.96
N VAL A 94 12.84 2.30 -1.77
CA VAL A 94 13.68 1.56 -2.75
C VAL A 94 15.17 1.90 -2.67
N ALA A 95 15.59 2.94 -1.96
CA ALA A 95 16.98 3.39 -1.95
C ALA A 95 17.95 2.58 -1.06
N GLN A 96 17.44 1.81 -0.07
CA GLN A 96 18.28 1.27 1.02
C GLN A 96 18.34 -0.28 1.12
N MET A 97 17.82 -1.05 0.15
CA MET A 97 17.89 -2.52 0.22
C MET A 97 19.23 -3.13 -0.26
N PHE A 98 20.23 -2.33 -0.65
CA PHE A 98 21.54 -2.82 -1.10
C PHE A 98 22.71 -1.90 -0.68
N PRO A 99 23.34 -2.12 0.48
CA PRO A 99 24.78 -1.92 0.64
C PRO A 99 25.55 -3.09 -0.02
N PRO A 100 26.74 -2.87 -0.62
CA PRO A 100 27.45 -3.91 -1.36
C PRO A 100 28.09 -4.95 -0.44
N LEU A 101 27.77 -6.22 -0.67
CA LEU A 101 28.32 -7.37 0.07
C LEU A 101 29.75 -7.75 -0.42
N ILE A 102 30.65 -6.77 -0.49
CA ILE A 102 32.03 -6.92 -0.98
C ILE A 102 33.03 -6.42 0.09
N ALA A 103 33.19 -7.22 1.16
CA ALA A 103 34.22 -7.02 2.18
C ALA A 103 34.74 -8.33 2.81
N ALA A 104 33.95 -9.42 2.80
CA ALA A 104 34.27 -10.67 3.49
C ALA A 104 34.82 -11.81 2.60
N GLY A 105 35.00 -11.58 1.29
CA GLY A 105 35.38 -12.62 0.33
C GLY A 105 36.89 -12.89 0.19
N THR A 106 37.76 -12.04 0.75
CA THR A 106 39.14 -11.88 0.26
C THR A 106 40.23 -12.47 1.16
N MET A 107 39.90 -13.39 2.08
CA MET A 107 40.89 -14.11 2.92
C MET A 107 40.93 -15.63 2.76
N ILE A 108 40.06 -16.26 1.95
CA ILE A 108 40.08 -17.71 1.71
C ILE A 108 40.44 -18.02 0.25
N LYS A 109 41.63 -17.57 -0.18
CA LYS A 109 42.21 -17.92 -1.49
C LYS A 109 43.74 -17.96 -1.54
N MET A 110 44.40 -18.10 -0.38
CA MET A 110 45.88 -18.14 -0.26
C MET A 110 46.38 -19.38 0.51
N MET A 111 45.84 -20.57 0.22
CA MET A 111 46.49 -21.84 0.57
C MET A 111 46.44 -22.83 -0.61
N SER A 112 47.63 -23.32 -0.94
CA SER A 112 48.08 -24.20 -2.04
C SER A 112 47.21 -25.38 -2.51
N ASN A 113 47.01 -25.42 -3.84
CA ASN A 113 47.02 -26.57 -4.78
C ASN A 113 48.03 -27.72 -4.48
N PRO A 114 48.04 -28.86 -5.23
CA PRO A 114 46.97 -29.58 -5.98
C PRO A 114 47.09 -31.16 -5.90
N LEU A 115 46.31 -31.90 -6.73
CA LEU A 115 46.49 -33.26 -7.33
C LEU A 115 45.17 -34.09 -7.28
N ARG A 116 44.87 -35.12 -8.10
CA ARG A 116 44.98 -35.37 -9.57
C ARG A 116 44.27 -36.72 -9.91
N ALA A 117 43.31 -36.76 -10.87
CA ALA A 117 42.68 -37.97 -11.46
C ALA A 117 41.89 -38.90 -10.47
N THR A 118 41.07 -39.90 -10.84
CA THR A 118 40.61 -40.54 -12.12
C THR A 118 39.07 -40.72 -12.12
N LYS A 119 38.31 -40.43 -13.20
CA LYS A 119 37.95 -41.26 -14.37
C LYS A 119 36.97 -42.45 -14.12
N ASN A 120 35.74 -42.29 -14.63
CA ASN A 120 34.68 -43.23 -15.08
C ASN A 120 34.53 -44.65 -14.49
N ILE A 121 33.26 -45.03 -14.22
CA ILE A 121 32.62 -46.28 -14.72
C ILE A 121 31.08 -46.14 -14.68
N SER A 122 30.34 -46.98 -15.42
CA SER A 122 28.88 -46.90 -15.62
C SER A 122 28.17 -48.25 -15.37
N ARG A 123 26.82 -48.24 -15.45
CA ARG A 123 25.85 -49.31 -15.05
C ARG A 123 25.65 -49.37 -13.53
N GLY A 124 24.47 -49.72 -13.00
CA GLY A 124 23.19 -50.06 -13.64
C GLY A 124 22.46 -51.20 -12.90
N VAL A 125 21.24 -51.52 -13.34
CA VAL A 125 20.36 -52.62 -12.86
C VAL A 125 19.44 -52.29 -11.67
N THR A 126 18.19 -52.72 -11.86
CA THR A 126 16.95 -52.62 -11.10
C THR A 126 16.94 -53.18 -9.67
N GLY A 127 16.04 -52.66 -8.83
CA GLY A 127 15.53 -53.36 -7.64
C GLY A 127 14.44 -52.56 -6.92
N GLY A 128 13.21 -53.08 -6.85
CA GLY A 128 12.10 -52.47 -6.09
C GLY A 128 11.72 -53.29 -4.86
N GLY A 129 11.25 -52.66 -3.78
CA GLY A 129 10.88 -53.40 -2.56
C GLY A 129 10.34 -52.56 -1.41
N LYS A 130 9.00 -52.51 -1.31
CA LYS A 130 8.14 -52.42 -0.11
C LYS A 130 8.59 -51.63 1.14
N THR A 131 7.70 -50.75 1.59
CA THR A 131 7.58 -50.26 2.97
C THR A 131 7.32 -51.39 3.99
N PRO A 132 7.90 -51.34 5.20
CA PRO A 132 7.38 -52.01 6.39
C PRO A 132 6.32 -51.14 7.10
N ASP A 133 5.35 -51.77 7.75
CA ASP A 133 4.33 -51.14 8.61
C ASP A 133 4.59 -51.50 10.10
N THR A 134 3.78 -50.92 10.97
CA THR A 134 3.79 -50.81 12.42
C THR A 134 3.66 -52.12 13.23
N ASN A 135 3.86 -51.96 14.55
CA ASN A 135 3.53 -52.85 15.68
C ASN A 135 4.60 -53.86 16.12
N ASN A 136 5.33 -53.50 17.19
CA ASN A 136 5.50 -54.36 18.37
C ASN A 136 6.12 -53.62 19.56
N ILE A 137 6.13 -54.30 20.73
CA ILE A 137 6.72 -53.95 22.04
C ILE A 137 5.79 -53.20 23.02
N LEU A 138 5.24 -53.98 23.97
CA LEU A 138 4.75 -53.58 25.30
C LEU A 138 4.83 -54.83 26.23
N LYS A 139 4.77 -54.61 27.57
CA LYS A 139 5.03 -55.55 28.68
C LYS A 139 6.54 -55.77 28.94
N SER A 140 7.00 -56.03 30.16
CA SER A 140 6.35 -56.18 31.50
C SER A 140 6.69 -54.95 32.41
N GLU A 141 6.36 -54.80 33.71
CA GLU A 141 5.99 -55.68 34.85
C GLU A 141 4.95 -54.94 35.75
N SER A 142 3.80 -55.54 36.12
CA SER A 142 3.48 -56.33 37.33
C SER A 142 2.92 -55.53 38.53
N PHE A 143 1.77 -55.96 39.07
CA PHE A 143 1.04 -55.36 40.21
C PHE A 143 1.45 -55.95 41.58
N VAL A 144 1.36 -55.16 42.66
CA VAL A 144 0.96 -55.62 44.01
C VAL A 144 0.08 -54.55 44.71
N ASP A 145 -1.14 -54.97 45.07
CA ASP A 145 -2.09 -54.56 46.12
C ASP A 145 -2.28 -53.12 46.67
N ASN A 146 -3.58 -52.82 46.88
CA ASN A 146 -4.19 -51.79 47.75
C ASN A 146 -4.26 -52.30 49.22
N PRO A 147 -4.74 -51.56 50.27
CA PRO A 147 -5.56 -50.33 50.24
C PRO A 147 -5.20 -49.22 51.27
N THR A 148 -5.74 -48.01 51.05
CA THR A 148 -6.57 -47.20 52.01
C THR A 148 -6.71 -45.75 51.53
N ALA A 149 -7.80 -45.06 51.90
CA ALA A 149 -8.09 -43.70 51.44
C ALA A 149 -8.05 -42.67 52.58
N PRO A 150 -7.19 -41.63 52.50
CA PRO A 150 -7.34 -40.40 53.27
C PRO A 150 -8.36 -39.45 52.61
N GLY A 151 -8.91 -38.53 53.40
CA GLY A 151 -9.97 -37.60 52.98
C GLY A 151 -9.52 -36.41 52.10
N PRO A 152 -10.43 -35.48 51.78
CA PRO A 152 -10.16 -34.37 50.87
C PRO A 152 -9.17 -33.36 51.48
N VAL A 153 -7.94 -33.37 50.96
CA VAL A 153 -6.94 -32.34 51.25
C VAL A 153 -7.36 -31.03 50.59
N GLN A 154 -7.43 -29.95 51.37
CA GLN A 154 -7.66 -28.61 50.82
C GLN A 154 -6.51 -28.23 49.88
N PRO A 155 -6.76 -27.62 48.70
CA PRO A 155 -5.69 -27.14 47.84
C PRO A 155 -4.98 -25.98 48.54
N SER A 156 -3.77 -26.24 49.04
CA SER A 156 -2.84 -25.20 49.50
C SER A 156 -2.69 -24.12 48.43
N ALA A 157 -2.67 -22.85 48.83
CA ALA A 157 -2.52 -21.75 47.91
C ALA A 157 -1.21 -21.90 47.11
N VAL A 158 -1.32 -22.13 45.80
CA VAL A 158 -0.16 -22.16 44.90
C VAL A 158 0.41 -20.75 44.84
N GLU A 159 1.64 -20.57 45.33
CA GLU A 159 2.35 -19.30 45.19
C GLU A 159 2.48 -18.96 43.69
N PRO A 160 2.21 -17.69 43.30
CA PRO A 160 2.30 -17.30 41.90
C PRO A 160 3.74 -17.42 41.42
N GLN A 161 3.95 -18.27 40.41
CA GLN A 161 5.22 -18.38 39.68
C GLN A 161 5.67 -16.98 39.19
N PRO A 162 6.97 -16.66 39.24
CA PRO A 162 7.47 -15.31 38.94
C PRO A 162 7.10 -14.90 37.50
N GLY A 163 6.34 -13.81 37.38
CA GLY A 163 5.71 -13.40 36.13
C GLY A 163 5.58 -11.89 36.02
N PHE A 164 6.39 -11.29 35.14
CA PHE A 164 6.45 -9.85 34.82
C PHE A 164 6.80 -8.88 35.98
N SER A 165 6.74 -9.33 37.23
CA SER A 165 6.92 -8.58 38.47
C SER A 165 8.34 -8.05 38.74
N ASP A 166 9.33 -8.52 38.00
CA ASP A 166 10.73 -8.48 38.44
C ASP A 166 11.50 -7.22 38.00
N ILE A 167 10.77 -6.22 37.48
CA ILE A 167 11.08 -4.82 37.78
C ILE A 167 10.25 -4.52 39.04
N GLN A 168 10.91 -4.36 40.19
CA GLN A 168 10.19 -4.29 41.46
C GLN A 168 9.13 -3.20 41.42
N MET A 169 7.97 -3.44 42.04
CA MET A 169 6.96 -2.39 42.22
C MET A 169 7.39 -1.28 43.21
N GLY A 170 8.67 -1.21 43.58
CA GLY A 170 9.32 -0.12 44.30
C GLY A 170 10.52 0.54 43.58
N ASP A 171 11.00 0.01 42.44
CA ASP A 171 12.17 0.58 41.75
C ASP A 171 11.90 2.05 41.38
N PRO A 172 12.77 3.00 41.82
CA PRO A 172 12.77 4.33 41.27
C PRO A 172 13.30 4.24 39.85
N VAL A 173 12.37 4.23 38.90
CA VAL A 173 12.64 4.83 37.59
C VAL A 173 12.86 6.32 37.89
N GLY A 174 14.12 6.68 38.17
CA GLY A 174 14.52 8.05 38.38
C GLY A 174 14.47 8.80 37.05
N ASP A 175 14.13 10.08 37.11
CA ASP A 175 14.21 10.97 35.96
C ASP A 175 15.60 10.94 35.34
N LEU A 176 15.68 10.44 34.10
CA LEU A 176 16.86 10.62 33.27
C LEU A 176 16.84 11.98 32.54
N VAL A 177 15.66 12.62 32.42
CA VAL A 177 15.48 13.82 31.59
C VAL A 177 14.52 14.88 32.16
N SER A 178 13.38 14.51 32.80
CA SER A 178 12.21 15.41 32.84
C SER A 178 11.89 16.12 34.17
N GLY A 179 12.42 15.63 35.29
CA GLY A 179 12.00 16.04 36.64
C GLY A 179 10.59 15.61 37.06
N GLN A 180 9.88 14.81 36.24
CA GLN A 180 8.58 14.25 36.54
C GLN A 180 8.69 12.77 36.92
N LYS A 181 8.31 12.44 38.16
CA LYS A 181 8.18 11.04 38.62
C LYS A 181 7.45 10.21 37.55
N PRO A 182 8.11 9.26 36.87
CA PRO A 182 7.53 8.56 35.75
C PRO A 182 6.35 7.72 36.21
N ILE A 183 5.17 8.17 35.82
CA ILE A 183 3.92 7.50 36.12
C ILE A 183 3.94 6.20 35.32
N ARG A 184 3.95 5.05 36.02
CA ARG A 184 3.89 3.74 35.38
C ARG A 184 2.57 3.67 34.61
N GLY A 185 2.59 3.87 33.29
CA GLY A 185 1.41 3.92 32.43
C GLY A 185 0.63 2.60 32.39
N ARG A 186 -0.11 2.31 33.46
CA ARG A 186 -0.58 0.96 33.83
C ARG A 186 -2.06 0.91 34.19
N THR A 187 -2.80 2.00 34.02
CA THR A 187 -4.26 1.95 34.01
C THR A 187 -4.88 2.84 32.93
N ASP A 188 -5.98 2.36 32.36
CA ASP A 188 -6.93 3.18 31.62
C ASP A 188 -7.54 4.30 32.50
N LYS A 189 -7.50 4.13 33.83
CA LYS A 189 -7.91 5.15 34.81
C LYS A 189 -7.02 6.39 34.79
N GLU A 190 -5.70 6.25 34.64
CA GLU A 190 -4.77 7.38 34.49
C GLU A 190 -5.10 8.18 33.23
N LEU A 191 -5.17 7.50 32.08
CA LEU A 191 -5.46 8.13 30.79
C LEU A 191 -6.84 8.80 30.78
N VAL A 192 -7.86 8.15 31.36
CA VAL A 192 -9.19 8.77 31.55
C VAL A 192 -9.17 9.93 32.56
N ALA A 193 -8.26 9.96 33.53
CA ALA A 193 -8.08 11.11 34.43
C ALA A 193 -7.43 12.29 33.71
N MET A 194 -6.38 12.06 32.90
CA MET A 194 -5.76 13.06 32.04
C MET A 194 -6.78 13.64 31.04
N GLN A 195 -7.56 12.76 30.40
CA GLN A 195 -8.68 13.17 29.52
C GLN A 195 -9.69 14.07 30.23
N ARG A 196 -10.02 13.80 31.49
CA ARG A 196 -10.94 14.64 32.29
C ARG A 196 -10.34 15.98 32.73
N ALA A 197 -9.01 16.09 32.77
CA ALA A 197 -8.31 17.33 33.10
C ALA A 197 -8.10 18.23 31.87
N GLU A 198 -7.84 17.64 30.69
CA GLU A 198 -7.47 18.38 29.47
C GLU A 198 -8.61 18.59 28.46
N LEU A 199 -9.65 17.73 28.43
CA LEU A 199 -10.74 17.84 27.46
C LEU A 199 -11.86 18.76 27.94
N SER A 200 -12.37 19.61 27.04
CA SER A 200 -13.55 20.44 27.32
C SER A 200 -14.82 19.60 27.57
N PRO A 201 -15.83 20.13 28.28
CA PRO A 201 -17.08 19.41 28.55
C PRO A 201 -17.77 18.85 27.30
N LYS A 202 -17.73 19.56 26.16
CA LYS A 202 -18.27 19.11 24.88
C LYS A 202 -17.50 17.95 24.25
N GLN A 203 -16.19 17.88 24.48
CA GLN A 203 -15.36 16.73 24.08
C GLN A 203 -15.65 15.52 24.98
N LEU A 204 -15.81 15.74 26.29
CA LEU A 204 -16.19 14.72 27.26
C LEU A 204 -17.62 14.16 27.02
N GLU A 205 -18.56 15.01 26.59
CA GLU A 205 -19.87 14.58 26.11
C GLU A 205 -19.74 13.68 24.87
N LYS A 206 -18.99 14.15 23.85
CA LYS A 206 -18.85 13.43 22.58
C LYS A 206 -18.14 12.08 22.72
N ILE A 207 -17.09 11.95 23.52
CA ILE A 207 -16.47 10.63 23.81
C ILE A 207 -17.43 9.72 24.58
N ASN A 208 -18.21 10.23 25.54
CA ASN A 208 -19.17 9.41 26.28
C ASN A 208 -20.32 8.91 25.38
N ALA A 209 -20.75 9.68 24.38
CA ALA A 209 -21.74 9.24 23.39
C ALA A 209 -21.25 8.03 22.56
N LEU A 210 -19.94 7.87 22.34
CA LEU A 210 -19.39 6.68 21.66
C LEU A 210 -19.68 5.38 22.41
N LYS A 211 -19.96 5.43 23.73
CA LYS A 211 -20.31 4.24 24.52
C LYS A 211 -21.57 3.53 23.98
N THR A 212 -22.50 4.26 23.36
CA THR A 212 -23.70 3.71 22.73
C THR A 212 -23.60 3.63 21.22
N THR A 213 -22.94 4.56 20.54
CA THR A 213 -22.89 4.59 19.07
C THR A 213 -21.73 3.79 18.45
N HIS A 214 -20.55 3.77 19.09
CA HIS A 214 -19.34 3.11 18.58
C HIS A 214 -18.58 2.41 19.74
N PRO A 215 -19.12 1.31 20.32
CA PRO A 215 -18.62 0.79 21.60
C PRO A 215 -17.21 0.20 21.57
N SER A 216 -16.71 -0.18 20.39
CA SER A 216 -15.30 -0.57 20.15
C SER A 216 -14.38 0.65 20.28
N VAL A 217 -14.72 1.73 19.57
CA VAL A 217 -14.00 3.02 19.60
C VAL A 217 -14.01 3.60 21.01
N TYR A 218 -15.13 3.53 21.74
CA TYR A 218 -15.19 3.96 23.14
C TYR A 218 -14.19 3.21 24.03
N LYS A 219 -14.08 1.87 23.89
CA LYS A 219 -13.12 1.06 24.64
C LYS A 219 -11.68 1.46 24.32
N ALA A 220 -11.36 1.62 23.03
CA ALA A 220 -10.02 2.05 22.60
C ALA A 220 -9.69 3.46 23.09
N SER A 221 -10.65 4.40 23.08
CA SER A 221 -10.41 5.78 23.50
C SER A 221 -10.04 5.93 24.98
N ARG A 222 -10.32 4.94 25.84
CA ARG A 222 -9.82 4.88 27.22
C ARG A 222 -8.29 4.72 27.32
N PHE A 223 -7.66 4.26 26.24
CA PHE A 223 -6.21 4.08 26.11
C PHE A 223 -5.56 5.14 25.20
N MET A 224 -6.26 6.24 24.91
CA MET A 224 -5.73 7.38 24.16
C MET A 224 -5.27 8.51 25.08
N LEU A 225 -4.26 9.27 24.66
CA LEU A 225 -3.88 10.54 25.27
C LEU A 225 -4.92 11.64 24.90
N PRO A 226 -5.06 12.74 25.66
CA PRO A 226 -6.15 13.69 25.43
C PRO A 226 -6.09 14.40 24.07
N GLY A 227 -4.89 14.70 23.57
CA GLY A 227 -4.69 15.21 22.21
C GLY A 227 -5.11 14.21 21.11
N GLU A 228 -4.94 12.91 21.35
CA GLU A 228 -5.35 11.84 20.43
C GLU A 228 -6.87 11.66 20.41
N VAL A 229 -7.51 11.66 21.60
CA VAL A 229 -8.97 11.69 21.74
C VAL A 229 -9.56 12.88 20.99
N THR A 230 -8.94 14.06 21.12
CA THR A 230 -9.36 15.29 20.43
C THR A 230 -9.39 15.12 18.91
N GLN A 231 -8.39 14.44 18.33
CA GLN A 231 -8.38 14.13 16.90
C GLN A 231 -9.41 13.06 16.51
N LEU A 232 -9.52 11.97 17.29
CA LEU A 232 -10.50 10.92 17.07
C LEU A 232 -11.92 11.49 16.97
N ILE A 233 -12.32 12.32 17.94
CA ILE A 233 -13.67 12.91 17.97
C ILE A 233 -13.80 14.16 17.09
N GLY A 234 -12.75 14.57 16.38
CA GLY A 234 -12.74 15.76 15.52
C GLY A 234 -13.73 15.67 14.35
N SER A 235 -13.98 14.48 13.81
CA SER A 235 -14.97 14.26 12.74
C SER A 235 -15.64 12.88 12.86
N GLN A 236 -16.81 12.69 12.23
CA GLN A 236 -17.45 11.37 12.17
C GLN A 236 -16.62 10.38 11.32
N LYS A 237 -16.04 10.86 10.21
CA LYS A 237 -15.10 10.10 9.36
C LYS A 237 -13.92 9.52 10.15
N ASN A 238 -13.43 10.24 11.17
CA ASN A 238 -12.35 9.78 12.05
C ASN A 238 -12.80 8.63 12.97
N ILE A 239 -14.01 8.73 13.53
CA ILE A 239 -14.62 7.71 14.39
C ILE A 239 -14.88 6.42 13.60
N GLU A 240 -15.50 6.51 12.43
CA GLU A 240 -15.73 5.35 11.56
C GLU A 240 -14.42 4.75 11.02
N ALA A 241 -13.38 5.56 10.80
CA ALA A 241 -12.06 5.06 10.41
C ALA A 241 -11.36 4.32 11.55
N ALA A 242 -11.57 4.76 12.79
CA ALA A 242 -11.10 4.06 13.98
C ALA A 242 -11.84 2.72 14.18
N GLU A 243 -13.16 2.70 14.03
CA GLU A 243 -13.98 1.49 14.15
C GLU A 243 -13.56 0.41 13.15
N ARG A 244 -13.52 0.77 11.85
CA ARG A 244 -13.05 -0.13 10.78
C ARG A 244 -11.62 -0.64 10.97
N LEU A 245 -10.76 0.10 11.69
CA LEU A 245 -9.41 -0.36 12.00
C LEU A 245 -9.38 -1.30 13.22
N LEU A 246 -10.22 -1.07 14.23
CA LEU A 246 -10.34 -1.95 15.39
C LEU A 246 -10.89 -3.34 15.01
N ASP A 247 -11.79 -3.41 14.04
CA ASP A 247 -12.38 -4.67 13.56
C ASP A 247 -11.39 -5.57 12.79
N VAL A 248 -10.27 -5.02 12.32
CA VAL A 248 -9.29 -5.71 11.45
C VAL A 248 -7.88 -5.81 12.05
N LEU A 249 -7.61 -5.12 13.16
CA LEU A 249 -6.38 -5.30 13.92
C LEU A 249 -6.29 -6.73 14.48
N PRO A 250 -5.07 -7.27 14.68
CA PRO A 250 -4.91 -8.65 15.15
C PRO A 250 -5.53 -8.86 16.54
N PRO A 251 -6.04 -10.06 16.86
CA PRO A 251 -6.53 -10.36 18.20
C PRO A 251 -5.44 -10.11 19.26
N ALA A 252 -5.79 -9.42 20.35
CA ALA A 252 -4.85 -8.99 21.41
C ALA A 252 -3.85 -10.06 21.85
N LYS A 253 -4.28 -11.33 21.96
CA LYS A 253 -3.44 -12.50 22.30
C LYS A 253 -2.24 -12.73 21.36
N GLU A 254 -2.33 -12.33 20.09
CA GLU A 254 -1.23 -12.45 19.13
C GLU A 254 -0.18 -11.37 19.38
N MET A 255 -0.63 -10.14 19.66
CA MET A 255 0.24 -9.04 20.07
C MET A 255 0.90 -9.32 21.44
N THR A 256 0.15 -9.89 22.39
CA THR A 256 0.69 -10.43 23.66
C THR A 256 1.79 -11.46 23.42
N ALA A 257 1.59 -12.42 22.51
CA ALA A 257 2.58 -13.45 22.24
C ALA A 257 3.87 -12.88 21.61
N LEU A 258 3.74 -11.87 20.75
CA LEU A 258 4.89 -11.13 20.21
C LEU A 258 5.62 -10.32 21.30
N GLY A 259 4.89 -9.66 22.21
CA GLY A 259 5.49 -8.95 23.34
C GLY A 259 6.24 -9.86 24.32
N LYS A 260 5.76 -11.09 24.51
CA LYS A 260 6.48 -12.13 25.27
C LYS A 260 7.71 -12.63 24.52
N MET A 261 7.56 -12.93 23.24
CA MET A 261 8.63 -13.43 22.36
C MET A 261 9.81 -12.44 22.26
N GLY A 262 9.53 -11.15 22.12
CA GLY A 262 10.56 -10.10 22.14
C GLY A 262 10.99 -9.66 23.54
N GLY A 263 10.51 -10.33 24.60
CA GLY A 263 10.69 -9.92 26.00
C GLY A 263 12.15 -9.73 26.42
N ALA A 264 13.09 -10.45 25.80
CA ALA A 264 14.52 -10.32 26.08
C ALA A 264 15.14 -8.98 25.62
N LYS A 265 14.44 -8.17 24.80
CA LYS A 265 14.87 -6.81 24.43
C LYS A 265 14.09 -5.71 25.18
N ARG A 266 13.26 -6.09 26.17
CA ARG A 266 12.50 -5.16 27.02
C ARG A 266 13.45 -4.20 27.76
N GLY A 267 13.15 -2.91 27.68
CA GLY A 267 13.91 -1.80 28.23
C GLY A 267 14.84 -1.08 27.24
N TRP A 268 14.87 -1.44 25.94
CA TRP A 268 15.88 -0.90 25.01
C TRP A 268 15.78 0.62 24.76
N TYR A 269 14.59 1.24 24.79
CA TYR A 269 14.51 2.70 24.75
C TYR A 269 15.05 3.32 26.04
N ARG A 270 14.85 2.70 27.21
CA ARG A 270 15.41 3.21 28.46
C ARG A 270 16.92 3.07 28.49
N ALA A 271 17.46 1.95 28.00
CA ALA A 271 18.89 1.76 27.78
C ALA A 271 19.45 2.83 26.82
N SER A 272 18.75 3.07 25.70
CA SER A 272 19.10 4.12 24.74
C SER A 272 19.05 5.53 25.35
N THR A 273 18.02 5.82 26.17
CA THR A 273 17.87 7.10 26.90
C THR A 273 19.04 7.31 27.85
N GLN A 274 19.42 6.28 28.63
CA GLN A 274 20.59 6.33 29.51
C GLN A 274 21.88 6.59 28.71
N ALA A 275 22.11 5.85 27.63
CA ALA A 275 23.30 6.04 26.81
C ALA A 275 23.36 7.42 26.12
N LEU A 276 22.21 7.99 25.77
CA LEU A 276 22.10 9.38 25.30
C LEU A 276 22.47 10.39 26.39
N VAL A 277 21.99 10.21 27.62
CA VAL A 277 22.34 11.07 28.76
C VAL A 277 23.83 10.94 29.12
N ASP A 278 24.36 9.71 29.19
CA ASP A 278 25.76 9.42 29.52
C ASP A 278 26.73 10.06 28.49
N VAL A 279 26.37 10.10 27.21
CA VAL A 279 27.17 10.70 26.13
C VAL A 279 26.94 12.21 26.01
N PHE A 280 25.69 12.66 25.84
CA PHE A 280 25.41 14.06 25.48
C PHE A 280 25.17 14.97 26.68
N GLY A 281 24.82 14.43 27.86
CA GLY A 281 24.48 15.23 29.04
C GLY A 281 23.27 16.13 28.79
N ASP A 282 23.38 17.42 29.12
CA ASP A 282 22.32 18.42 28.92
C ASP A 282 21.85 18.54 27.46
N ASP A 283 22.69 18.18 26.47
CA ASP A 283 22.33 18.16 25.06
C ASP A 283 21.56 16.88 24.63
N ALA A 284 21.36 15.89 25.50
CA ALA A 284 20.68 14.64 25.17
C ALA A 284 19.27 14.82 24.56
N PRO A 285 18.41 15.75 25.04
CA PRO A 285 17.12 16.04 24.37
C PRO A 285 17.30 16.61 22.95
N ARG A 286 18.36 17.39 22.72
CA ARG A 286 18.69 17.96 21.40
C ARG A 286 19.14 16.86 20.44
N PHE A 287 19.98 15.93 20.90
CA PHE A 287 20.36 14.77 20.10
C PHE A 287 19.20 13.80 19.87
N ALA A 288 18.34 13.55 20.86
CA ALA A 288 17.15 12.72 20.70
C ALA A 288 16.17 13.30 19.65
N ALA A 289 16.00 14.63 19.63
CA ALA A 289 15.22 15.31 18.60
C ALA A 289 15.86 15.25 17.20
N LEU A 290 17.19 15.38 17.09
CA LEU A 290 17.92 15.16 15.83
C LEU A 290 17.75 13.73 15.33
N LEU A 291 18.01 12.75 16.18
CA LEU A 291 17.91 11.31 15.90
C LEU A 291 16.48 10.90 15.51
N ALA A 292 15.46 11.60 16.03
CA ALA A 292 14.10 11.42 15.58
C ALA A 292 13.80 12.09 14.24
N ALA A 293 14.32 13.30 14.02
CA ALA A 293 14.13 14.07 12.79
C ALA A 293 14.64 13.35 11.54
N THR A 294 15.78 12.66 11.63
CA THR A 294 16.37 11.85 10.56
C THR A 294 15.78 10.44 10.46
N SER A 295 14.93 10.00 11.41
CA SER A 295 14.34 8.65 11.41
C SER A 295 13.34 8.30 10.28
N PRO A 296 12.74 9.22 9.50
CA PRO A 296 11.93 8.87 8.34
C PRO A 296 12.75 8.16 7.25
N GLN A 297 12.22 7.08 6.68
CA GLN A 297 12.77 6.39 5.48
C GLN A 297 14.23 5.90 5.62
N THR A 298 14.65 5.48 6.82
CA THR A 298 16.01 4.98 7.08
C THR A 298 16.04 3.80 8.07
N SER A 299 17.08 2.96 8.01
CA SER A 299 17.38 1.94 9.03
C SER A 299 17.83 2.58 10.36
N VAL A 300 17.86 1.81 11.46
CA VAL A 300 18.25 2.31 12.80
C VAL A 300 19.73 2.68 12.85
N GLU A 301 20.56 1.85 12.23
CA GLU A 301 22.00 1.99 12.03
C GLU A 301 22.30 3.25 11.20
N SER A 302 21.69 3.32 10.01
CA SER A 302 21.86 4.43 9.08
C SER A 302 21.36 5.74 9.68
N ASN A 303 20.23 5.72 10.42
CA ASN A 303 19.75 6.87 11.17
C ASN A 303 20.81 7.40 12.16
N LEU A 304 21.45 6.50 12.91
CA LEU A 304 22.47 6.87 13.88
C LEU A 304 23.75 7.42 13.22
N ILE A 305 24.20 6.84 12.11
CA ILE A 305 25.35 7.36 11.33
C ILE A 305 25.08 8.80 10.88
N ASN A 306 23.93 9.04 10.22
CA ASN A 306 23.55 10.37 9.75
C ASN A 306 23.43 11.36 10.91
N SER A 307 22.78 10.97 12.01
CA SER A 307 22.62 11.81 13.22
C SER A 307 23.96 12.21 13.84
N LEU A 308 24.89 11.26 13.98
CA LEU A 308 26.20 11.50 14.58
C LEU A 308 27.09 12.38 13.71
N ASN A 309 27.07 12.20 12.38
CA ASN A 309 27.81 13.08 11.47
C ASN A 309 27.23 14.49 11.45
N ILE A 310 25.91 14.65 11.36
CA ILE A 310 25.25 15.97 11.46
C ILE A 310 25.61 16.64 12.78
N TRP A 311 25.55 15.91 13.90
CA TRP A 311 25.92 16.44 15.21
C TRP A 311 27.38 16.88 15.27
N LYS A 312 28.32 16.02 14.84
CA LYS A 312 29.77 16.30 14.80
C LYS A 312 30.08 17.56 13.99
N ASN A 313 29.51 17.67 12.80
CA ASN A 313 29.79 18.78 11.89
C ASN A 313 29.06 20.06 12.35
N TRP A 314 27.88 19.95 12.98
CA TRP A 314 27.16 21.09 13.56
C TRP A 314 27.86 21.67 14.79
N THR A 315 28.41 20.83 15.69
CA THR A 315 29.20 21.31 16.82
C THR A 315 30.52 21.92 16.35
N ALA A 316 31.21 21.29 15.40
CA ALA A 316 32.44 21.83 14.79
C ALA A 316 32.20 23.18 14.06
N ALA A 317 31.05 23.36 13.41
CA ALA A 317 30.64 24.62 12.78
C ALA A 317 30.22 25.73 13.78
N GLY A 318 30.38 25.51 15.09
CA GLY A 318 30.04 26.50 16.12
C GLY A 318 28.54 26.57 16.45
N ARG A 319 27.80 25.47 16.29
CA ARG A 319 26.36 25.35 16.59
C ARG A 319 25.46 26.39 15.89
N PRO A 320 25.52 26.52 14.55
CA PRO A 320 24.71 27.50 13.82
C PRO A 320 23.20 27.25 13.97
N THR A 321 22.42 28.31 14.15
CA THR A 321 20.95 28.27 14.33
C THR A 321 20.17 28.68 13.07
N SER A 322 20.82 29.29 12.07
CA SER A 322 20.20 29.70 10.80
C SER A 322 19.94 28.51 9.88
N ARG A 323 18.73 28.40 9.30
CA ARG A 323 18.32 27.30 8.40
C ARG A 323 19.39 26.93 7.38
N GLU A 324 19.89 27.90 6.60
CA GLU A 324 20.83 27.62 5.51
C GLU A 324 22.09 26.89 6.00
N LYS A 325 22.78 27.44 7.00
CA LYS A 325 23.97 26.78 7.58
C LYS A 325 23.68 25.40 8.17
N ILE A 326 22.47 25.17 8.69
CA ILE A 326 22.07 23.83 9.15
C ILE A 326 21.90 22.88 7.95
N LEU A 327 21.30 23.34 6.85
CA LEU A 327 21.15 22.56 5.62
C LEU A 327 22.49 22.30 4.91
N ASP A 328 23.43 23.25 4.93
CA ASP A 328 24.80 23.05 4.45
C ASP A 328 25.50 21.96 5.26
N VAL A 329 25.52 22.10 6.59
CA VAL A 329 26.07 21.08 7.50
C VAL A 329 25.38 19.73 7.30
N MET A 330 24.06 19.67 7.11
CA MET A 330 23.37 18.42 6.80
C MET A 330 23.86 17.81 5.49
N GLY A 331 23.97 18.61 4.42
CA GLY A 331 24.43 18.17 3.12
C GLY A 331 25.83 17.55 3.15
N ASP A 332 26.75 18.16 3.91
CA ASP A 332 28.12 17.69 4.10
C ASP A 332 28.25 16.49 5.06
N SER A 333 27.15 16.07 5.71
CA SER A 333 27.15 15.05 6.77
C SER A 333 26.36 13.78 6.46
N VAL A 334 25.35 13.86 5.59
CA VAL A 334 24.47 12.73 5.28
C VAL A 334 25.13 11.74 4.31
N GLN A 335 24.74 10.46 4.41
CA GLN A 335 25.26 9.40 3.56
C GLN A 335 24.85 9.60 2.09
N GLY A 336 25.79 10.09 1.29
CA GLY A 336 25.63 10.30 -0.15
C GLY A 336 26.74 11.18 -0.72
N GLU A 337 26.66 11.49 -2.02
CA GLU A 337 27.72 12.19 -2.77
C GLU A 337 27.22 13.53 -3.36
N LYS A 338 26.10 14.07 -2.85
CA LYS A 338 25.37 15.19 -3.50
C LYS A 338 25.16 16.43 -2.64
N GLY A 339 25.82 16.53 -1.48
CA GLY A 339 25.60 17.64 -0.56
C GLY A 339 24.12 17.74 -0.16
N ARG A 340 23.54 18.95 -0.28
CA ARG A 340 22.11 19.18 0.01
C ARG A 340 21.15 18.24 -0.74
N ASP A 341 21.48 17.79 -1.95
CA ASP A 341 20.65 16.87 -2.76
C ASP A 341 20.62 15.43 -2.20
N SER A 342 21.46 15.11 -1.20
CA SER A 342 21.41 13.86 -0.43
C SER A 342 20.52 13.95 0.82
N ILE A 343 20.02 15.13 1.19
CA ILE A 343 19.08 15.29 2.31
C ILE A 343 17.70 14.80 1.89
N LEU A 344 17.07 13.93 2.69
CA LEU A 344 15.65 13.64 2.51
C LEU A 344 14.82 14.83 3.01
N GLY A 345 13.98 15.43 2.16
CA GLY A 345 13.16 16.60 2.52
C GLY A 345 12.19 16.39 3.70
N ALA A 346 11.95 15.14 4.11
CA ALA A 346 11.24 14.80 5.33
C ALA A 346 12.04 15.10 6.63
N TRP A 347 13.37 15.22 6.54
CA TRP A 347 14.27 15.49 7.68
C TRP A 347 14.44 16.99 7.95
N GLU A 348 14.50 17.81 6.89
CA GLU A 348 14.92 19.23 6.95
C GLU A 348 14.26 20.01 8.09
N ASN A 349 12.93 20.11 8.10
CA ASN A 349 12.21 20.99 9.02
C ASN A 349 12.35 20.54 10.47
N ASN A 350 12.36 19.23 10.71
CA ASN A 350 12.52 18.65 12.04
C ASN A 350 13.97 18.79 12.54
N THR A 351 14.96 18.64 11.65
CA THR A 351 16.38 18.78 11.98
C THR A 351 16.75 20.24 12.27
N VAL A 352 16.26 21.17 11.44
CA VAL A 352 16.40 22.61 11.68
C VAL A 352 15.77 22.98 13.03
N THR A 353 14.56 22.50 13.33
CA THR A 353 13.89 22.76 14.62
C THR A 353 14.69 22.20 15.81
N ALA A 354 15.18 20.96 15.72
CA ALA A 354 15.99 20.33 16.77
C ALA A 354 17.28 21.12 17.05
N LEU A 355 17.98 21.56 16.00
CA LEU A 355 19.28 22.23 16.14
C LEU A 355 19.15 23.73 16.45
N SER A 356 18.12 24.43 15.96
CA SER A 356 17.91 25.86 16.18
C SER A 356 17.17 26.24 17.46
N THR A 357 16.58 25.27 18.19
CA THR A 357 15.91 25.54 19.47
C THR A 357 16.93 26.06 20.50
N ALA A 358 16.58 27.11 21.26
CA ALA A 358 17.54 27.81 22.12
C ALA A 358 18.14 26.88 23.20
N ASN A 359 17.33 26.47 24.19
CA ASN A 359 17.77 25.57 25.26
C ASN A 359 17.40 24.11 24.91
N PRO A 360 18.25 23.10 25.21
CA PRO A 360 17.87 21.70 25.01
C PRO A 360 16.60 21.31 25.78
N GLY A 361 16.45 21.81 27.03
CA GLY A 361 15.26 21.60 27.85
C GLY A 361 13.99 22.32 27.36
N ASP A 362 14.09 23.25 26.41
CA ASP A 362 12.92 23.80 25.71
C ASP A 362 12.40 22.85 24.62
N ILE A 363 13.11 21.77 24.28
CA ILE A 363 12.61 20.69 23.42
C ILE A 363 11.67 19.82 24.26
N LYS A 364 10.49 20.38 24.55
CA LYS A 364 9.59 19.89 25.60
C LYS A 364 8.92 18.57 25.24
N LEU A 365 9.12 17.60 26.13
CA LEU A 365 8.23 16.45 26.30
C LEU A 365 6.92 16.96 26.91
N SER A 366 5.92 17.18 26.06
CA SER A 366 4.61 17.68 26.48
C SER A 366 3.50 17.11 25.60
N LEU A 367 2.30 17.03 26.17
CA LEU A 367 1.08 16.61 25.47
C LEU A 367 0.54 17.75 24.57
N GLY A 368 0.98 18.99 24.82
CA GLY A 368 0.68 20.19 24.05
C GLY A 368 1.76 20.54 23.03
N ASP A 369 2.96 20.90 23.48
CA ASP A 369 3.84 21.83 22.75
C ASP A 369 5.34 21.50 22.82
N ILE A 370 5.86 20.78 21.82
CA ILE A 370 6.77 21.41 20.82
C ILE A 370 6.87 20.56 19.54
N ASN A 371 7.14 21.22 18.41
CA ASN A 371 6.69 20.77 17.10
C ASN A 371 7.74 20.01 16.27
N LEU A 372 8.02 18.74 16.60
CA LEU A 372 8.48 17.80 15.58
C LEU A 372 7.27 17.30 14.77
N SER A 373 7.31 17.50 13.46
CA SER A 373 6.18 17.19 12.57
C SER A 373 6.11 15.70 12.23
N GLY A 374 4.93 15.11 12.35
CA GLY A 374 4.64 13.70 12.07
C GLY A 374 4.66 12.83 13.33
N ALA A 375 3.56 12.10 13.57
CA ALA A 375 3.33 11.30 14.77
C ALA A 375 4.48 10.36 15.18
N LYS A 376 5.09 9.68 14.20
CA LYS A 376 6.27 8.80 14.43
C LYS A 376 7.44 9.57 15.04
N VAL A 377 7.70 10.79 14.58
CA VAL A 377 8.87 11.57 15.00
C VAL A 377 8.69 12.05 16.44
N ASP A 378 7.52 12.61 16.76
CA ASP A 378 7.12 13.00 18.12
C ASP A 378 7.19 11.83 19.12
N SER A 379 6.52 10.71 18.82
CA SER A 379 6.49 9.57 19.74
C SER A 379 7.85 8.89 19.93
N PHE A 380 8.70 8.91 18.89
CA PHE A 380 10.03 8.29 18.92
C PHE A 380 11.04 9.14 19.70
N MET A 381 11.02 10.47 19.51
CA MET A 381 11.79 11.41 20.33
C MET A 381 11.41 11.27 21.81
N ALA A 382 10.11 11.19 22.10
CA ALA A 382 9.61 11.09 23.45
C ALA A 382 9.92 9.72 24.11
N ASN A 383 9.82 8.61 23.37
CA ASN A 383 10.28 7.28 23.83
C ASN A 383 11.78 7.29 24.23
N LEU A 384 12.63 8.00 23.46
CA LEU A 384 14.07 8.19 23.67
C LEU A 384 14.41 9.20 24.79
N SER A 385 13.40 9.80 25.42
CA SER A 385 13.53 10.80 26.48
C SER A 385 12.72 10.42 27.73
N ASP A 386 12.46 9.12 27.90
CA ASP A 386 11.73 8.47 29.00
C ASP A 386 10.20 8.70 29.12
N ASP A 387 9.51 9.25 28.11
CA ASP A 387 8.03 9.26 28.09
C ASP A 387 7.48 7.84 27.84
N VAL A 388 7.04 7.19 28.93
CA VAL A 388 6.54 5.80 28.93
C VAL A 388 5.15 5.62 28.32
N TYR A 389 4.38 6.70 28.07
CA TYR A 389 3.02 6.62 27.51
C TYR A 389 2.98 6.54 25.98
N ARG A 390 4.11 6.85 25.33
CA ARG A 390 4.22 6.92 23.88
C ARG A 390 4.31 5.51 23.28
N PHE A 391 3.88 5.41 22.03
CA PHE A 391 3.80 4.16 21.31
C PHE A 391 4.05 4.46 19.82
N THR A 392 5.29 4.22 19.39
CA THR A 392 5.76 4.62 18.06
C THR A 392 5.36 3.61 17.01
N ASN A 393 4.46 4.02 16.11
CA ASN A 393 4.07 3.24 14.94
C ASN A 393 4.94 3.62 13.73
N ASP A 394 5.81 2.70 13.33
CA ASP A 394 6.70 2.78 12.17
C ASP A 394 6.38 1.68 11.14
N ALA A 395 7.28 1.47 10.18
CA ALA A 395 7.18 0.38 9.21
C ALA A 395 7.15 -1.01 9.87
N TRP A 396 7.92 -1.22 10.95
CA TRP A 396 7.98 -2.50 11.66
C TRP A 396 6.74 -2.76 12.50
N MET A 397 6.17 -1.75 13.16
CA MET A 397 4.86 -1.90 13.81
C MET A 397 3.75 -2.19 12.79
N ALA A 398 3.78 -1.56 11.61
CA ALA A 398 2.86 -1.89 10.52
C ALA A 398 3.01 -3.37 10.10
N ASN A 399 4.24 -3.86 9.98
CA ASN A 399 4.54 -5.27 9.69
C ASN A 399 3.98 -6.21 10.77
N THR A 400 4.33 -5.95 12.03
CA THR A 400 3.96 -6.75 13.20
C THR A 400 2.45 -6.90 13.36
N LEU A 401 1.70 -5.85 13.04
CA LEU A 401 0.24 -5.86 13.08
C LEU A 401 -0.40 -6.42 11.80
N GLY A 402 0.33 -6.43 10.68
CA GLY A 402 -0.16 -6.86 9.38
C GLY A 402 -1.07 -5.83 8.70
N VAL A 403 -0.67 -4.55 8.74
CA VAL A 403 -1.40 -3.41 8.16
C VAL A 403 -0.49 -2.57 7.26
N GLU A 404 -1.06 -1.76 6.37
CA GLU A 404 -0.27 -0.90 5.47
C GLU A 404 0.32 0.31 6.22
N GLN A 405 1.61 0.57 6.03
CA GLN A 405 2.32 1.70 6.64
C GLN A 405 1.73 3.07 6.25
N SER A 406 1.06 3.19 5.09
CA SER A 406 0.40 4.44 4.67
C SER A 406 -0.74 4.86 5.62
N LEU A 407 -1.34 3.93 6.36
CA LEU A 407 -2.33 4.23 7.42
C LEU A 407 -1.74 5.07 8.57
N PHE A 408 -0.41 5.07 8.73
CA PHE A 408 0.30 5.87 9.73
C PHE A 408 0.83 7.20 9.16
N GLN A 409 0.70 7.43 7.85
CA GLN A 409 1.14 8.67 7.20
C GLN A 409 0.07 9.77 7.29
N GLY A 410 0.49 10.98 7.64
CA GLY A 410 -0.37 12.16 7.75
C GLY A 410 0.41 13.36 8.28
N GLY A 411 -0.08 14.57 8.00
CA GLY A 411 0.49 15.81 8.53
C GLY A 411 0.13 16.06 9.99
N GLY A 412 0.88 16.93 10.66
CA GLY A 412 0.65 17.28 12.06
C GLY A 412 0.90 16.12 13.02
N LYS A 413 0.07 15.99 14.07
CA LYS A 413 0.27 14.98 15.14
C LYS A 413 -0.20 13.56 14.77
N GLY A 414 -0.69 13.32 13.55
CA GLY A 414 -1.01 11.98 13.03
C GLY A 414 -2.39 11.83 12.35
N PRO A 415 -2.63 10.72 11.64
CA PRO A 415 -3.96 10.28 11.26
C PRO A 415 -4.64 9.49 12.41
N PRO A 416 -5.99 9.42 12.49
CA PRO A 416 -6.70 8.67 13.54
C PRO A 416 -6.27 7.21 13.68
N ALA A 417 -5.91 6.57 12.55
CA ALA A 417 -5.42 5.20 12.51
C ALA A 417 -4.13 4.98 13.33
N TYR A 418 -3.24 5.99 13.39
CA TYR A 418 -2.04 5.96 14.20
C TYR A 418 -2.41 5.82 15.70
N HIS A 419 -3.28 6.70 16.17
CA HIS A 419 -3.67 6.76 17.58
C HIS A 419 -4.49 5.55 18.02
N VAL A 420 -5.29 4.98 17.12
CA VAL A 420 -6.02 3.71 17.35
C VAL A 420 -5.04 2.55 17.57
N VAL A 421 -3.96 2.48 16.79
CA VAL A 421 -2.90 1.49 17.03
C VAL A 421 -2.13 1.77 18.32
N SER A 422 -1.79 3.02 18.62
CA SER A 422 -1.15 3.38 19.90
C SER A 422 -2.02 3.01 21.11
N ALA A 423 -3.34 3.22 21.02
CA ALA A 423 -4.30 2.83 22.04
C ALA A 423 -4.46 1.30 22.18
N TYR A 424 -4.53 0.58 21.06
CA TYR A 424 -4.50 -0.89 21.04
C TYR A 424 -3.22 -1.44 21.68
N GLY A 425 -2.06 -0.87 21.32
CA GLY A 425 -0.77 -1.23 21.90
C GLY A 425 -0.72 -1.02 23.43
N ARG A 426 -1.15 0.16 23.90
CA ARG A 426 -1.31 0.45 25.34
C ARG A 426 -2.24 -0.55 26.03
N GLN A 427 -3.39 -0.86 25.43
CA GLN A 427 -4.35 -1.83 25.97
C GLN A 427 -3.74 -3.23 26.10
N VAL A 428 -2.99 -3.70 25.10
CA VAL A 428 -2.32 -5.01 25.16
C VAL A 428 -1.24 -5.00 26.24
N GLY A 429 -0.35 -4.01 26.26
CA GLY A 429 0.72 -3.89 27.25
C GLY A 429 0.20 -3.88 28.68
N ASN A 430 -0.81 -3.04 28.94
CA ASN A 430 -1.53 -2.97 30.21
C ASN A 430 -2.10 -4.33 30.64
N SER A 431 -2.58 -5.15 29.71
CA SER A 431 -3.17 -6.47 30.04
C SER A 431 -2.13 -7.53 30.42
N ILE A 432 -0.83 -7.29 30.17
CA ILE A 432 0.29 -8.15 30.57
C ILE A 432 1.33 -7.44 31.47
N GLY A 433 0.99 -6.28 32.03
CA GLY A 433 1.85 -5.54 32.96
C GLY A 433 3.03 -4.78 32.33
N LEU A 434 3.18 -4.77 31.01
CA LEU A 434 4.17 -3.93 30.32
C LEU A 434 3.69 -2.48 30.25
N THR A 435 4.63 -1.52 30.31
CA THR A 435 4.35 -0.14 29.88
C THR A 435 4.07 -0.09 28.37
N PRO A 436 3.39 0.96 27.87
CA PRO A 436 3.17 1.17 26.44
C PRO A 436 4.45 1.10 25.61
N ARG A 437 5.52 1.75 26.10
CA ARG A 437 6.84 1.73 25.47
C ARG A 437 7.41 0.31 25.42
N GLU A 438 7.45 -0.43 26.53
CA GLU A 438 7.94 -1.82 26.55
C GLU A 438 7.13 -2.77 25.64
N MET A 439 5.81 -2.57 25.54
CA MET A 439 4.96 -3.33 24.62
C MET A 439 5.29 -3.01 23.15
N GLN A 440 5.65 -1.77 22.84
CA GLN A 440 6.12 -1.39 21.50
C GLN A 440 7.50 -1.98 21.22
N GLU A 441 8.47 -1.84 22.13
CA GLU A 441 9.83 -2.38 22.04
C GLU A 441 9.83 -3.87 21.68
N THR A 442 9.12 -4.66 22.49
CA THR A 442 9.14 -6.12 22.44
C THR A 442 8.43 -6.67 21.20
N ALA A 443 7.25 -6.14 20.86
CA ALA A 443 6.53 -6.57 19.67
C ALA A 443 7.22 -6.13 18.35
N TRP A 444 7.83 -4.94 18.32
CA TRP A 444 8.68 -4.48 17.21
C TRP A 444 9.88 -5.41 17.02
N THR A 445 10.56 -5.76 18.12
CA THR A 445 11.71 -6.67 18.12
C THR A 445 11.34 -8.05 17.61
N ALA A 446 10.25 -8.64 18.12
CA ALA A 446 9.78 -9.95 17.68
C ALA A 446 9.40 -9.95 16.19
N GLY A 447 8.70 -8.91 15.71
CA GLY A 447 8.33 -8.78 14.29
C GLY A 447 9.54 -8.65 13.35
N MET A 448 10.56 -7.88 13.75
CA MET A 448 11.82 -7.76 13.02
C MET A 448 12.59 -9.08 13.01
N ALA A 449 12.84 -9.67 14.18
CA ALA A 449 13.67 -10.87 14.32
C ALA A 449 13.02 -12.11 13.68
N LEU A 450 11.68 -12.22 13.69
CA LEU A 450 10.96 -13.21 12.90
C LEU A 450 11.18 -13.03 11.39
N LEU A 451 11.01 -11.81 10.86
CA LEU A 451 11.04 -11.58 9.42
C LEU A 451 12.46 -11.66 8.83
N GLU A 452 13.42 -10.92 9.40
CA GLU A 452 14.81 -10.89 8.93
C GLU A 452 15.56 -12.17 9.32
N GLY A 453 15.21 -12.81 10.45
CA GLY A 453 15.72 -14.12 10.83
C GLY A 453 15.25 -15.24 9.90
N ALA A 454 13.98 -15.21 9.47
CA ALA A 454 13.46 -16.15 8.47
C ALA A 454 14.16 -15.98 7.11
N LYS A 455 14.24 -14.72 6.64
CA LYS A 455 14.88 -14.31 5.39
C LYS A 455 16.37 -14.69 5.31
N SER A 456 17.14 -14.37 6.35
CA SER A 456 18.58 -14.70 6.42
C SER A 456 18.87 -16.20 6.50
N ARG A 457 17.91 -17.00 7.01
CA ARG A 457 18.00 -18.47 7.08
C ARG A 457 17.34 -19.19 5.90
N GLY A 458 16.65 -18.48 5.01
CA GLY A 458 15.94 -19.05 3.86
C GLY A 458 14.71 -19.88 4.20
N ILE A 459 14.06 -19.63 5.35
CA ILE A 459 12.93 -20.42 5.87
C ILE A 459 11.61 -19.62 5.91
N PRO A 460 10.44 -20.27 6.01
CA PRO A 460 9.17 -19.62 6.33
C PRO A 460 9.21 -18.85 7.65
N VAL A 461 8.51 -17.71 7.75
CA VAL A 461 8.42 -16.92 8.99
C VAL A 461 7.72 -17.72 10.10
N THR A 462 6.78 -18.59 9.74
CA THR A 462 6.13 -19.53 10.67
C THR A 462 7.10 -20.56 11.25
N GLU A 463 8.09 -21.02 10.49
CA GLU A 463 9.15 -21.92 10.98
C GLU A 463 10.14 -21.20 11.89
N MET A 464 10.37 -19.90 11.65
CA MET A 464 11.23 -19.07 12.50
C MET A 464 10.71 -18.97 13.95
N VAL A 465 9.39 -19.09 14.20
CA VAL A 465 8.82 -19.08 15.57
C VAL A 465 9.45 -20.14 16.48
N ASP A 466 9.78 -21.31 15.93
CA ASP A 466 10.37 -22.42 16.69
C ASP A 466 11.92 -22.42 16.67
N LYS A 467 12.52 -21.55 15.86
CA LYS A 467 13.97 -21.41 15.70
C LYS A 467 14.52 -20.07 16.24
N LEU A 468 13.67 -19.21 16.76
CA LEU A 468 14.03 -17.90 17.30
C LEU A 468 14.71 -18.06 18.65
N THR A 469 15.90 -17.48 18.80
CA THR A 469 16.70 -17.56 20.04
C THR A 469 16.84 -16.19 20.71
N ARG A 470 17.21 -16.19 22.00
CA ARG A 470 17.65 -14.97 22.71
C ARG A 470 18.64 -14.13 21.90
N LYS A 471 19.58 -14.79 21.19
CA LYS A 471 20.59 -14.10 20.38
C LYS A 471 19.97 -13.37 19.19
N ASP A 472 18.97 -13.96 18.54
CA ASP A 472 18.26 -13.32 17.42
C ASP A 472 17.44 -12.11 17.89
N ILE A 473 16.80 -12.21 19.07
CA ILE A 473 16.09 -11.10 19.72
C ILE A 473 17.07 -9.98 20.13
N LEU A 474 18.19 -10.32 20.75
CA LEU A 474 19.19 -9.32 21.19
C LEU A 474 19.94 -8.66 20.02
N ALA A 475 20.04 -9.33 18.87
CA ALA A 475 20.73 -8.82 17.68
C ALA A 475 19.97 -7.72 16.93
N THR A 476 18.70 -7.43 17.23
CA THR A 476 18.02 -6.25 16.66
C THR A 476 18.65 -4.96 17.17
N PRO A 477 18.84 -3.93 16.32
CA PRO A 477 19.57 -2.71 16.67
C PRO A 477 18.86 -1.86 17.73
N ASP A 478 19.64 -1.32 18.67
CA ASP A 478 19.25 -0.27 19.61
C ASP A 478 20.44 0.67 19.86
N PHE A 479 20.20 1.88 20.33
CA PHE A 479 21.25 2.90 20.41
C PHE A 479 22.28 2.64 21.51
N ALA A 480 21.91 1.96 22.61
CA ALA A 480 22.85 1.63 23.68
C ALA A 480 23.85 0.54 23.25
N THR A 481 23.43 -0.44 22.45
CA THR A 481 24.35 -1.39 21.82
C THR A 481 25.12 -0.75 20.66
N LEU A 482 24.47 0.02 19.77
CA LEU A 482 25.15 0.63 18.62
C LEU A 482 26.26 1.61 19.06
N PHE A 483 26.05 2.47 20.05
CA PHE A 483 27.09 3.37 20.57
C PHE A 483 28.35 2.65 21.10
N GLN A 484 28.32 1.33 21.29
CA GLN A 484 29.48 0.55 21.71
C GLN A 484 30.25 -0.11 20.55
N LEU A 485 29.69 -0.13 19.33
CA LEU A 485 30.38 -0.68 18.16
C LEU A 485 31.43 0.31 17.61
N PRO A 486 32.55 -0.17 17.01
CA PRO A 486 33.65 0.69 16.59
C PRO A 486 33.27 1.83 15.63
N GLU A 487 32.31 1.60 14.73
CA GLU A 487 31.90 2.60 13.72
C GLU A 487 31.27 3.85 14.34
N TYR A 488 30.36 3.71 15.31
CA TYR A 488 29.77 4.85 16.03
C TYR A 488 30.71 5.40 17.09
N ARG A 489 31.52 4.54 17.75
CA ARG A 489 32.56 4.98 18.69
C ARG A 489 33.60 5.88 18.02
N GLY A 490 33.95 5.62 16.76
CA GLY A 490 34.80 6.49 15.94
C GLY A 490 34.20 7.89 15.79
N ILE A 491 32.99 7.99 15.22
CA ILE A 491 32.32 9.29 14.99
C ILE A 491 32.12 10.06 16.30
N LEU A 492 31.77 9.39 17.40
CA LEU A 492 31.66 10.00 18.72
C LEU A 492 33.01 10.48 19.27
N SER A 493 34.10 9.75 19.02
CA SER A 493 35.44 10.15 19.45
C SER A 493 35.93 11.37 18.67
N ASP A 494 35.76 11.39 17.35
CA ASP A 494 36.02 12.56 16.50
C ASP A 494 35.24 13.80 16.97
N ALA A 495 34.01 13.60 17.46
CA ALA A 495 33.12 14.64 17.96
C ALA A 495 33.43 15.07 19.42
N GLY A 496 34.50 14.55 20.04
CA GLY A 496 34.94 14.90 21.39
C GLY A 496 34.31 14.11 22.54
N TYR A 497 33.54 13.05 22.24
CA TYR A 497 32.83 12.23 23.24
C TYR A 497 33.54 10.91 23.60
N GLY A 498 34.78 10.70 23.12
CA GLY A 498 35.56 9.46 23.34
C GLY A 498 35.67 9.06 24.81
N ASP A 499 35.86 10.04 25.69
CA ASP A 499 35.97 9.87 27.13
C ASP A 499 34.66 9.48 27.83
N LYS A 500 33.51 9.63 27.15
CA LYS A 500 32.19 9.21 27.66
C LYS A 500 31.77 7.88 27.04
N VAL A 501 31.95 7.69 25.74
CA VAL A 501 31.57 6.46 25.02
C VAL A 501 32.42 5.24 25.43
N SER A 502 33.61 5.48 26.00
CA SER A 502 34.46 4.47 26.66
C SER A 502 34.00 4.08 28.06
N LYS A 503 33.16 4.90 28.72
CA LYS A 503 32.61 4.68 30.07
C LYS A 503 31.17 4.13 30.06
N LEU A 504 30.53 4.06 28.88
CA LEU A 504 29.25 3.38 28.68
C LEU A 504 29.32 1.92 29.16
N LYS A 505 28.29 1.50 29.90
CA LYS A 505 28.14 0.12 30.40
C LYS A 505 27.22 -0.67 29.49
N GLU A 506 27.47 -1.96 29.37
CA GLU A 506 26.52 -2.88 28.72
C GLU A 506 25.22 -2.94 29.53
N PHE A 507 24.07 -2.91 28.82
CA PHE A 507 22.77 -2.97 29.46
C PHE A 507 22.36 -4.42 29.71
N ASN A 508 22.16 -4.78 30.98
CA ASN A 508 21.75 -6.12 31.39
C ASN A 508 20.28 -6.40 31.03
N PHE A 509 20.05 -6.78 29.79
CA PHE A 509 18.74 -7.17 29.28
C PHE A 509 18.13 -8.36 30.04
N PRO A 510 16.79 -8.37 30.26
CA PRO A 510 16.11 -9.42 31.01
C PRO A 510 16.12 -10.78 30.27
N PRO A 511 15.96 -11.91 30.99
CA PRO A 511 15.91 -13.24 30.39
C PRO A 511 14.68 -13.44 29.49
N ASP A 512 14.77 -14.42 28.59
CA ASP A 512 13.66 -14.87 27.75
C ASP A 512 12.46 -15.33 28.59
N GLN A 513 11.25 -15.12 28.07
CA GLN A 513 10.04 -15.69 28.63
C GLN A 513 9.55 -16.84 27.74
N PRO A 514 9.44 -18.09 28.25
CA PRO A 514 8.92 -19.20 27.46
C PRO A 514 7.44 -18.99 27.17
N LEU A 515 7.04 -19.14 25.90
CA LEU A 515 5.64 -19.07 25.49
C LEU A 515 4.87 -20.32 25.93
N THR A 516 3.69 -20.14 26.50
CA THR A 516 2.75 -21.27 26.67
C THR A 516 2.29 -21.81 25.30
N LYS A 517 1.75 -23.03 25.27
CA LYS A 517 1.20 -23.62 24.04
C LYS A 517 0.13 -22.73 23.36
N ALA A 518 -0.66 -22.00 24.15
CA ALA A 518 -1.66 -21.07 23.63
C ALA A 518 -1.03 -19.82 22.99
N GLU A 519 0.06 -19.31 23.58
CA GLU A 519 0.78 -18.14 23.08
C GLU A 519 1.66 -18.48 21.87
N ARG A 520 2.32 -19.64 21.85
CA ARG A 520 3.00 -20.17 20.65
C ARG A 520 2.03 -20.28 19.46
N ASN A 521 0.83 -20.81 19.70
CA ASN A 521 -0.23 -20.85 18.68
C ASN A 521 -0.73 -19.46 18.23
N ALA A 522 -0.56 -18.42 19.05
CA ALA A 522 -0.88 -17.04 18.68
C ALA A 522 0.29 -16.36 17.94
N ALA A 523 1.53 -16.62 18.35
CA ALA A 523 2.74 -16.19 17.65
C ALA A 523 2.84 -16.80 16.24
N LEU A 524 2.47 -18.07 16.07
CA LEU A 524 2.38 -18.72 14.75
C LEU A 524 1.40 -18.01 13.80
N LYS A 525 0.31 -17.42 14.32
CA LYS A 525 -0.64 -16.63 13.51
C LYS A 525 -0.10 -15.25 13.14
N ALA A 526 0.61 -14.60 14.07
CA ALA A 526 1.33 -13.37 13.77
C ALA A 526 2.44 -13.60 12.72
N ALA A 527 3.20 -14.70 12.85
CA ALA A 527 4.22 -15.11 11.89
C ALA A 527 3.64 -15.46 10.52
N GLN A 528 2.46 -16.10 10.46
CA GLN A 528 1.74 -16.30 9.19
C GLN A 528 1.37 -14.94 8.55
N ARG A 529 0.84 -13.99 9.33
CA ARG A 529 0.48 -12.65 8.83
C ARG A 529 1.71 -11.87 8.32
N LEU A 530 2.86 -12.01 8.99
CA LEU A 530 4.16 -11.48 8.55
C LEU A 530 4.65 -12.17 7.26
N GLN A 531 4.44 -13.49 7.11
CA GLN A 531 4.76 -14.23 5.89
C GLN A 531 3.88 -13.81 4.71
N GLU A 532 2.58 -13.59 4.93
CA GLU A 532 1.67 -13.04 3.92
C GLU A 532 2.13 -11.63 3.47
N LEU A 533 2.53 -10.76 4.41
CA LEU A 533 3.12 -9.45 4.07
C LEU A 533 4.43 -9.56 3.28
N ALA A 534 5.29 -10.53 3.60
CA ALA A 534 6.51 -10.79 2.85
C ALA A 534 6.21 -11.24 1.40
N GLN A 535 5.18 -12.06 1.22
CA GLN A 535 4.70 -12.49 -0.10
C GLN A 535 4.12 -11.32 -0.90
N ILE A 536 3.26 -10.49 -0.28
CA ILE A 536 2.70 -9.27 -0.89
C ILE A 536 3.83 -8.33 -1.35
N ARG A 537 4.85 -8.09 -0.52
CA ARG A 537 6.02 -7.27 -0.88
C ARG A 537 6.86 -7.85 -2.00
N ASN A 538 7.03 -9.17 -2.04
CA ASN A 538 7.72 -9.83 -3.14
C ASN A 538 6.93 -9.64 -4.45
N ALA A 539 5.61 -9.80 -4.40
CA ALA A 539 4.72 -9.55 -5.53
C ALA A 539 4.76 -8.06 -5.96
N ASP A 540 4.71 -7.09 -5.03
CA ASP A 540 4.86 -5.65 -5.32
C ASP A 540 6.17 -5.36 -6.09
N SER A 541 7.28 -5.98 -5.65
CA SER A 541 8.58 -5.87 -6.30
C SER A 541 8.52 -6.41 -7.72
N THR A 542 8.06 -7.66 -7.89
CA THR A 542 7.90 -8.32 -9.20
C THR A 542 7.00 -7.53 -10.15
N VAL A 543 5.91 -6.91 -9.67
CA VAL A 543 5.04 -6.05 -10.49
C VAL A 543 5.75 -4.76 -10.90
N LYS A 544 6.54 -4.13 -10.00
CA LYS A 544 7.25 -2.87 -10.30
C LYS A 544 8.43 -3.04 -11.26
N THR A 545 9.18 -4.14 -11.14
CA THR A 545 10.42 -4.40 -11.89
C THR A 545 10.23 -5.31 -13.09
N LEU A 546 9.13 -6.06 -13.13
CA LEU A 546 8.91 -7.20 -14.02
C LEU A 546 10.00 -8.30 -13.91
N THR A 547 10.78 -8.34 -12.82
CA THR A 547 11.72 -9.44 -12.55
C THR A 547 10.97 -10.60 -11.88
N MET A 548 10.52 -11.54 -12.70
CA MET A 548 9.88 -12.81 -12.30
C MET A 548 10.68 -14.02 -12.78
N LYS A 549 10.32 -15.24 -12.36
CA LYS A 549 10.92 -16.47 -12.91
C LYS A 549 10.37 -16.75 -14.32
N ASP A 550 11.08 -17.56 -15.09
CA ASP A 550 10.70 -18.00 -16.45
C ASP A 550 9.35 -18.75 -16.54
N TYR A 551 8.74 -19.08 -15.39
CA TYR A 551 7.46 -19.78 -15.24
C TYR A 551 6.46 -18.99 -14.38
N GLU A 552 6.54 -17.67 -14.39
CA GLU A 552 5.66 -16.74 -13.68
C GLU A 552 5.21 -15.60 -14.61
N ALA A 553 4.01 -15.07 -14.39
CA ALA A 553 3.45 -13.94 -15.13
C ALA A 553 2.72 -12.97 -14.20
N VAL A 554 2.76 -11.68 -14.55
CA VAL A 554 1.97 -10.64 -13.88
C VAL A 554 0.59 -10.57 -14.54
N VAL A 555 -0.45 -10.92 -13.80
CA VAL A 555 -1.84 -10.72 -14.21
C VAL A 555 -2.32 -9.38 -13.69
N ASN A 556 -2.47 -8.41 -14.60
CA ASN A 556 -3.06 -7.12 -14.29
C ASN A 556 -4.59 -7.25 -14.34
N ASN A 557 -5.24 -7.22 -13.17
CA ASN A 557 -6.70 -7.19 -13.05
C ASN A 557 -7.12 -5.72 -12.95
N ILE A 558 -7.44 -5.11 -14.08
CA ILE A 558 -7.67 -3.66 -14.16
C ILE A 558 -9.17 -3.39 -14.17
N PHE A 559 -9.59 -2.42 -13.37
CA PHE A 559 -10.98 -2.05 -13.23
C PHE A 559 -11.10 -0.55 -12.98
N GLU A 560 -12.13 0.06 -13.56
CA GLU A 560 -12.58 1.38 -13.16
C GLU A 560 -13.65 1.20 -12.07
N ALA A 561 -14.02 2.29 -11.41
CA ALA A 561 -15.16 2.29 -10.49
C ALA A 561 -16.32 3.13 -10.98
N VAL A 562 -16.06 4.13 -11.84
CA VAL A 562 -17.08 4.96 -12.50
C VAL A 562 -18.03 4.04 -13.26
N PRO A 563 -19.32 3.95 -12.89
CA PRO A 563 -20.25 3.06 -13.57
C PRO A 563 -20.41 3.39 -15.05
N GLY A 564 -20.55 2.37 -15.89
CA GLY A 564 -20.72 2.55 -17.34
C GLY A 564 -22.04 3.25 -17.68
N GLN A 565 -22.05 4.07 -18.73
CA GLN A 565 -23.17 4.96 -19.05
C GLN A 565 -24.47 4.19 -19.36
N SER A 566 -24.38 3.02 -19.98
CA SER A 566 -25.53 2.14 -20.30
C SER A 566 -26.04 1.33 -19.09
N THR A 567 -25.31 1.30 -17.97
CA THR A 567 -25.71 0.47 -16.82
C THR A 567 -26.97 0.94 -16.12
N GLY A 568 -27.31 2.24 -16.22
CA GLY A 568 -28.40 2.87 -15.48
C GLY A 568 -28.06 3.19 -14.01
N VAL A 569 -26.83 2.91 -13.57
CA VAL A 569 -26.33 3.23 -12.22
C VAL A 569 -25.50 4.51 -12.31
N LEU A 570 -25.89 5.57 -11.58
CA LEU A 570 -25.16 6.84 -11.51
C LEU A 570 -24.73 7.40 -12.88
N THR A 571 -25.57 7.31 -13.92
CA THR A 571 -25.15 7.50 -15.33
C THR A 571 -24.43 8.82 -15.64
N GLY A 572 -24.76 9.91 -14.93
CA GLY A 572 -24.05 11.19 -15.02
C GLY A 572 -22.65 11.22 -14.38
N MET A 573 -22.15 10.10 -13.85
CA MET A 573 -20.81 9.98 -13.27
C MET A 573 -19.72 9.99 -14.34
N VAL A 574 -19.96 9.41 -15.52
CA VAL A 574 -19.00 9.42 -16.64
C VAL A 574 -18.65 10.86 -17.03
N ASP A 575 -19.68 11.68 -17.24
CA ASP A 575 -19.57 13.09 -17.60
C ASP A 575 -19.21 14.00 -16.41
N ALA A 576 -19.08 13.44 -15.20
CA ALA A 576 -18.82 14.25 -14.01
C ALA A 576 -17.39 14.83 -13.99
N PRO A 577 -17.21 16.04 -13.44
CA PRO A 577 -15.91 16.63 -13.17
C PRO A 577 -14.92 15.65 -12.54
N GLU A 578 -13.67 15.70 -13.01
CA GLU A 578 -12.63 14.70 -12.72
C GLU A 578 -12.39 14.50 -11.21
N ASN A 579 -12.55 15.56 -10.40
CA ASN A 579 -12.46 15.49 -8.93
C ASN A 579 -13.62 14.70 -8.29
N ILE A 580 -14.83 14.75 -8.86
CA ILE A 580 -15.98 13.95 -8.41
C ILE A 580 -15.73 12.48 -8.74
N ARG A 581 -15.34 12.17 -9.99
CA ARG A 581 -14.95 10.81 -10.40
C ARG A 581 -13.82 10.26 -9.54
N LYS A 582 -12.74 11.02 -9.31
CA LYS A 582 -11.62 10.62 -8.44
C LYS A 582 -12.05 10.34 -7.00
N ASN A 583 -12.85 11.22 -6.39
CA ASN A 583 -13.32 11.04 -5.02
C ASN A 583 -14.30 9.86 -4.87
N TYR A 584 -15.14 9.59 -5.87
CA TYR A 584 -15.99 8.41 -5.90
C TYR A 584 -15.13 7.13 -6.05
N SER A 585 -14.28 7.05 -7.09
CA SER A 585 -13.44 5.89 -7.34
C SER A 585 -12.52 5.57 -6.16
N GLN A 586 -11.90 6.55 -5.51
CA GLN A 586 -11.06 6.32 -4.32
C GLN A 586 -11.81 5.63 -3.17
N GLN A 587 -13.10 5.93 -2.98
CA GLN A 587 -13.93 5.29 -1.96
C GLN A 587 -14.38 3.89 -2.41
N ALA A 588 -14.82 3.74 -3.67
CA ALA A 588 -15.21 2.46 -4.23
C ALA A 588 -14.05 1.44 -4.24
N PHE A 589 -12.84 1.87 -4.63
CA PHE A 589 -11.63 1.05 -4.56
C PHE A 589 -11.25 0.67 -3.13
N LYS A 590 -11.54 1.53 -2.14
CA LYS A 590 -11.27 1.22 -0.74
C LYS A 590 -12.14 0.05 -0.24
N ALA A 591 -13.39 -0.03 -0.70
CA ALA A 591 -14.29 -1.13 -0.38
C ALA A 591 -13.73 -2.50 -0.83
N PHE A 592 -12.92 -2.53 -1.89
CA PHE A 592 -12.25 -3.75 -2.38
C PHE A 592 -10.87 -4.02 -1.77
N THR A 593 -10.28 -3.12 -0.98
CA THR A 593 -8.94 -3.32 -0.40
C THR A 593 -8.98 -3.65 1.08
N ASP A 594 -8.31 -4.74 1.47
CA ASP A 594 -8.01 -5.03 2.87
C ASP A 594 -7.02 -4.01 3.47
N PRO A 595 -6.80 -3.99 4.80
CA PRO A 595 -5.94 -3.00 5.47
C PRO A 595 -4.46 -3.05 5.11
N ARG A 596 -4.02 -4.01 4.30
CA ARG A 596 -2.67 -4.10 3.73
C ARG A 596 -2.60 -3.50 2.33
N GLY A 597 -3.72 -2.96 1.81
CA GLY A 597 -3.86 -2.42 0.47
C GLY A 597 -4.19 -3.47 -0.60
N VAL A 598 -4.60 -4.68 -0.21
CA VAL A 598 -4.72 -5.85 -1.12
C VAL A 598 -6.18 -6.11 -1.51
N ASP A 599 -6.43 -6.43 -2.79
CA ASP A 599 -7.78 -6.75 -3.28
C ASP A 599 -8.38 -8.00 -2.61
N ILE A 600 -9.55 -7.83 -1.99
CA ILE A 600 -10.23 -8.87 -1.21
C ILE A 600 -10.73 -10.04 -2.05
N LEU A 601 -11.05 -9.85 -3.33
CA LEU A 601 -11.57 -10.93 -4.17
C LEU A 601 -10.42 -11.87 -4.55
N ASN A 602 -9.32 -11.29 -5.05
CA ASN A 602 -8.11 -12.02 -5.43
C ASN A 602 -7.48 -12.74 -4.23
N LYS A 603 -7.37 -12.04 -3.09
CA LYS A 603 -6.95 -12.59 -1.79
C LYS A 603 -7.79 -13.79 -1.37
N ASN A 604 -9.12 -13.65 -1.32
CA ASN A 604 -9.98 -14.70 -0.77
C ASN A 604 -10.13 -15.91 -1.73
N LEU A 605 -9.88 -15.74 -3.03
CA LEU A 605 -9.69 -16.85 -3.98
C LEU A 605 -8.31 -17.53 -3.85
N GLY A 606 -7.41 -17.01 -3.01
CA GLY A 606 -6.06 -17.53 -2.83
C GLY A 606 -5.21 -17.37 -4.08
N LEU A 607 -5.29 -16.21 -4.73
CA LEU A 607 -4.31 -15.77 -5.73
C LEU A 607 -3.13 -15.11 -5.02
N ASN A 608 -1.92 -15.26 -5.57
CA ASN A 608 -0.72 -14.59 -5.06
C ASN A 608 -0.73 -13.11 -5.47
N THR A 609 -1.35 -12.27 -4.65
CA THR A 609 -1.70 -10.88 -4.96
C THR A 609 -0.70 -9.87 -4.37
N ALA A 610 -0.34 -8.86 -5.15
CA ALA A 610 0.33 -7.65 -4.68
C ALA A 610 -0.70 -6.65 -4.13
N ARG A 611 -0.24 -5.47 -3.71
CA ARG A 611 -1.13 -4.35 -3.37
C ARG A 611 -1.84 -3.78 -4.60
N THR A 612 -3.07 -3.32 -4.39
CA THR A 612 -3.90 -2.70 -5.42
C THR A 612 -3.35 -1.31 -5.77
N LEU A 613 -2.84 -1.19 -6.98
CA LEU A 613 -2.28 0.04 -7.52
C LEU A 613 -3.39 0.97 -8.03
N ARG A 614 -3.14 2.28 -8.06
CA ARG A 614 -4.01 3.27 -8.69
C ARG A 614 -3.47 3.61 -10.07
N GLY A 615 -4.35 3.81 -11.04
CA GLY A 615 -4.00 4.17 -12.42
C GLY A 615 -5.02 5.13 -13.04
N THR A 616 -4.82 5.42 -14.32
CA THR A 616 -5.84 6.01 -15.19
C THR A 616 -6.26 4.98 -16.24
N GLY A 617 -7.55 4.66 -16.31
CA GLY A 617 -8.12 3.79 -17.32
C GLY A 617 -8.41 4.54 -18.63
N MET A 618 -8.58 3.76 -19.69
CA MET A 618 -8.88 4.20 -21.04
C MET A 618 -9.87 3.19 -21.61
N TYR A 619 -11.10 3.63 -21.90
CA TYR A 619 -12.18 2.78 -22.39
C TYR A 619 -12.84 3.44 -23.60
N GLU A 620 -12.99 2.70 -24.70
CA GLU A 620 -13.77 3.11 -25.87
C GLU A 620 -15.18 2.54 -25.70
N ASP A 621 -16.18 3.42 -25.55
CA ASP A 621 -17.57 2.98 -25.42
C ASP A 621 -18.20 2.60 -26.77
N GLY A 622 -19.42 2.05 -26.71
CA GLY A 622 -20.17 1.61 -27.90
C GLY A 622 -20.53 2.70 -28.92
N SER A 623 -20.21 3.98 -28.66
CA SER A 623 -20.33 5.08 -29.63
C SER A 623 -18.99 5.48 -30.27
N GLY A 624 -17.88 4.88 -29.83
CA GLY A 624 -16.52 5.23 -30.27
C GLY A 624 -15.90 6.40 -29.50
N ILE A 625 -16.48 6.82 -28.37
CA ILE A 625 -15.92 7.86 -27.52
C ILE A 625 -14.94 7.24 -26.52
N THR A 626 -13.70 7.73 -26.49
CA THR A 626 -12.71 7.32 -25.50
C THR A 626 -12.90 8.06 -24.18
N GLN A 627 -13.27 7.32 -23.14
CA GLN A 627 -13.40 7.78 -21.78
C GLN A 627 -12.10 7.53 -21.00
N PHE A 628 -11.71 8.48 -20.14
CA PHE A 628 -10.51 8.38 -19.30
C PHE A 628 -10.90 8.52 -17.82
N ASN A 629 -11.08 7.39 -17.13
CA ASN A 629 -11.55 7.35 -15.75
C ASN A 629 -10.42 7.01 -14.76
N PRO A 630 -10.55 7.37 -13.47
CA PRO A 630 -9.64 6.88 -12.43
C PRO A 630 -9.83 5.36 -12.29
N SER A 631 -8.74 4.60 -12.44
CA SER A 631 -8.73 3.13 -12.41
C SER A 631 -7.92 2.57 -11.23
N ALA A 632 -8.05 1.27 -11.01
CA ALA A 632 -7.22 0.49 -10.14
C ALA A 632 -6.77 -0.80 -10.83
N ASN A 633 -5.59 -1.28 -10.46
CA ASN A 633 -5.06 -2.58 -10.84
C ASN A 633 -4.93 -3.42 -9.57
N ALA A 634 -5.47 -4.63 -9.57
CA ALA A 634 -5.28 -5.63 -8.51
C ALA A 634 -4.34 -6.75 -9.00
N PRO A 635 -3.02 -6.50 -9.12
CA PRO A 635 -2.11 -7.41 -9.80
C PRO A 635 -1.85 -8.69 -9.01
N THR A 636 -1.80 -9.83 -9.72
CA THR A 636 -1.46 -11.14 -9.14
C THR A 636 -0.32 -11.81 -9.91
N ILE A 637 0.58 -12.48 -9.21
CA ILE A 637 1.63 -13.31 -9.83
C ILE A 637 1.09 -14.73 -9.99
N SER A 638 0.76 -15.12 -11.22
CA SER A 638 0.28 -16.48 -11.51
C SER A 638 1.41 -17.34 -12.09
N PRO A 639 1.49 -18.63 -11.73
CA PRO A 639 2.45 -19.55 -12.34
C PRO A 639 2.05 -19.81 -13.79
N VAL A 640 3.05 -20.03 -14.65
CA VAL A 640 2.91 -20.27 -16.08
C VAL A 640 3.31 -21.71 -16.40
N ARG A 641 2.50 -22.39 -17.21
CA ARG A 641 2.85 -23.71 -17.76
C ARG A 641 3.35 -23.53 -19.20
N ALA A 642 4.60 -23.93 -19.44
CA ALA A 642 5.12 -24.06 -20.79
C ALA A 642 4.31 -25.10 -21.57
N THR A 643 3.94 -24.78 -22.81
CA THR A 643 3.22 -25.71 -23.68
C THR A 643 4.19 -26.40 -24.65
N SER A 644 4.24 -27.74 -24.59
CA SER A 644 5.19 -28.56 -25.36
C SER A 644 4.68 -28.86 -26.77
N ARG A 645 4.50 -27.85 -27.62
CA ARG A 645 4.12 -28.02 -29.04
C ARG A 645 4.83 -27.04 -29.98
N GLY A 646 5.91 -27.51 -30.61
CA GLY A 646 6.70 -26.74 -31.58
C GLY A 646 7.98 -26.16 -30.97
N SER A 647 8.64 -25.28 -31.73
CA SER A 647 9.80 -24.48 -31.30
C SER A 647 9.42 -23.36 -30.33
N ASP A 648 8.17 -22.91 -30.40
CA ASP A 648 7.70 -21.67 -29.78
C ASP A 648 6.97 -22.00 -28.47
N HIS A 649 7.73 -22.06 -27.37
CA HIS A 649 7.21 -22.35 -26.04
C HIS A 649 6.42 -21.19 -25.44
N VAL A 650 5.20 -20.94 -25.95
CA VAL A 650 4.28 -19.96 -25.37
C VAL A 650 3.79 -20.46 -24.01
N GLY A 651 3.88 -19.59 -23.01
CA GLY A 651 3.37 -19.81 -21.66
C GLY A 651 1.83 -19.78 -21.60
N THR A 652 1.24 -20.53 -20.68
CA THR A 652 -0.21 -20.48 -20.39
C THR A 652 -0.50 -20.44 -18.90
N ILE A 653 -1.46 -19.61 -18.50
CA ILE A 653 -1.99 -19.60 -17.12
C ILE A 653 -2.83 -20.87 -16.88
N PRO A 654 -2.64 -21.60 -15.76
CA PRO A 654 -3.46 -22.76 -15.42
C PRO A 654 -4.96 -22.45 -15.39
N PHE A 655 -5.77 -23.36 -15.95
CA PHE A 655 -7.23 -23.21 -16.02
C PHE A 655 -7.87 -22.85 -14.66
N ASN A 656 -7.41 -23.47 -13.57
CA ASN A 656 -7.91 -23.19 -12.21
C ASN A 656 -7.56 -21.80 -11.67
N GLU A 657 -6.56 -21.11 -12.24
CA GLU A 657 -6.26 -19.71 -11.92
C GLU A 657 -7.12 -18.80 -12.82
N LEU A 658 -7.27 -19.13 -14.11
CA LEU A 658 -8.20 -18.43 -15.02
C LEU A 658 -9.63 -18.45 -14.49
N THR A 659 -10.14 -19.56 -13.95
CA THR A 659 -11.49 -19.61 -13.36
C THR A 659 -11.66 -18.68 -12.15
N LYS A 660 -10.60 -18.49 -11.35
CA LYS A 660 -10.61 -17.52 -10.25
C LYS A 660 -10.62 -16.08 -10.78
N LEU A 661 -9.80 -15.80 -11.79
CA LEU A 661 -9.70 -14.47 -12.42
C LEU A 661 -11.01 -14.09 -13.14
N ASP A 662 -11.60 -15.02 -13.90
CA ASP A 662 -12.93 -14.91 -14.52
C ASP A 662 -13.99 -14.57 -13.45
N ALA A 663 -14.05 -15.33 -12.35
CA ALA A 663 -15.01 -15.12 -11.27
C ALA A 663 -14.77 -13.82 -10.46
N ALA A 664 -13.51 -13.43 -10.22
CA ALA A 664 -13.16 -12.18 -9.56
C ALA A 664 -13.54 -10.97 -10.41
N ALA A 665 -13.23 -11.00 -11.70
CA ALA A 665 -13.61 -9.95 -12.65
C ALA A 665 -15.14 -9.84 -12.76
N ALA A 666 -15.86 -10.95 -12.89
CA ALA A 666 -17.32 -10.96 -12.95
C ALA A 666 -17.97 -10.37 -11.68
N LEU A 667 -17.53 -10.82 -10.50
CA LEU A 667 -18.04 -10.31 -9.23
C LEU A 667 -17.72 -8.81 -9.06
N ARG A 668 -16.51 -8.36 -9.41
CA ARG A 668 -16.10 -6.96 -9.32
C ARG A 668 -16.92 -6.06 -10.25
N GLY A 669 -17.10 -6.47 -11.51
CA GLY A 669 -17.86 -5.71 -12.52
C GLY A 669 -19.34 -5.54 -12.15
N GLY A 670 -20.00 -6.62 -11.71
CA GLY A 670 -21.40 -6.58 -11.27
C GLY A 670 -21.64 -5.76 -9.98
N LEU A 671 -20.65 -5.69 -9.08
CA LEU A 671 -20.69 -4.85 -7.87
C LEU A 671 -20.47 -3.35 -8.15
N LEU A 672 -19.60 -3.04 -9.12
CA LEU A 672 -19.25 -1.66 -9.49
C LEU A 672 -20.11 -1.08 -10.61
N ALA A 673 -21.04 -1.87 -11.17
CA ALA A 673 -21.76 -1.54 -12.40
C ALA A 673 -20.81 -1.12 -13.54
N GLN A 674 -19.84 -1.98 -13.83
CA GLN A 674 -18.95 -1.86 -14.99
C GLN A 674 -19.55 -2.57 -16.20
N GLU A 675 -19.43 -1.97 -17.38
CA GLU A 675 -19.82 -2.60 -18.67
C GLU A 675 -18.90 -3.77 -19.04
N GLY A 676 -17.63 -3.70 -18.65
CA GLY A 676 -16.76 -4.87 -18.64
C GLY A 676 -15.66 -4.80 -17.59
N THR A 677 -14.98 -5.92 -17.35
CA THR A 677 -13.81 -5.97 -16.45
C THR A 677 -12.70 -6.83 -17.07
N PRO A 678 -11.60 -6.22 -17.56
CA PRO A 678 -10.47 -6.94 -18.12
C PRO A 678 -9.56 -7.54 -17.04
N TYR A 679 -8.91 -8.66 -17.40
CA TYR A 679 -7.61 -8.99 -16.84
C TYR A 679 -6.67 -9.46 -17.96
N THR A 680 -5.39 -9.11 -17.87
CA THR A 680 -4.36 -9.53 -18.85
C THR A 680 -3.13 -10.07 -18.12
N ALA A 681 -2.71 -11.29 -18.48
CA ALA A 681 -1.53 -11.95 -17.96
C ALA A 681 -0.36 -11.74 -18.93
N ILE A 682 0.67 -11.03 -18.47
CA ILE A 682 1.88 -10.71 -19.24
C ILE A 682 3.12 -11.37 -18.64
N GLN A 683 4.01 -11.81 -19.51
CA GLN A 683 5.35 -12.30 -19.18
C GLN A 683 6.40 -11.49 -19.98
N PRO A 684 7.55 -11.11 -19.39
CA PRO A 684 8.62 -10.43 -20.12
C PRO A 684 9.21 -11.29 -21.24
N LEU A 685 9.61 -10.67 -22.35
CA LEU A 685 10.30 -11.32 -23.47
C LEU A 685 11.78 -11.59 -23.15
N THR A 686 12.06 -12.37 -22.11
CA THR A 686 13.41 -12.65 -21.63
C THR A 686 14.00 -13.94 -22.21
N ARG A 687 15.00 -13.77 -23.08
CA ARG A 687 16.00 -14.77 -23.56
C ARG A 687 15.52 -16.01 -24.34
N THR A 688 14.28 -16.47 -24.22
CA THR A 688 13.84 -17.74 -24.85
C THR A 688 13.78 -17.69 -26.37
N ASN A 689 13.48 -16.53 -26.96
CA ASN A 689 13.49 -16.34 -28.42
C ASN A 689 13.96 -14.93 -28.83
N PRO A 690 15.27 -14.70 -29.00
CA PRO A 690 15.80 -13.37 -29.32
C PRO A 690 15.32 -12.79 -30.66
N SER A 691 14.91 -13.62 -31.63
CA SER A 691 14.40 -13.11 -32.92
C SER A 691 13.07 -12.36 -32.79
N ARG A 692 12.32 -12.55 -31.70
CA ARG A 692 11.10 -11.78 -31.39
C ARG A 692 11.38 -10.50 -30.59
N SER A 693 12.61 -10.28 -30.12
CA SER A 693 12.93 -9.16 -29.21
C SER A 693 13.19 -7.81 -29.90
N GLU A 694 13.43 -7.80 -31.21
CA GLU A 694 13.72 -6.56 -31.96
C GLU A 694 12.46 -5.71 -32.22
N THR A 695 11.31 -6.36 -32.41
CA THR A 695 10.00 -5.71 -32.56
C THR A 695 8.92 -6.41 -31.72
N PRO A 696 8.91 -6.20 -30.39
CA PRO A 696 7.86 -6.73 -29.53
C PRO A 696 6.49 -6.13 -29.92
N GLY A 697 5.48 -7.00 -30.08
CA GLY A 697 4.11 -6.59 -30.42
C GLY A 697 3.37 -5.88 -29.27
N GLU A 698 3.76 -6.16 -28.03
CA GLU A 698 3.24 -5.53 -26.81
C GLU A 698 4.42 -5.06 -25.93
N ILE A 699 4.27 -3.89 -25.29
CA ILE A 699 5.30 -3.33 -24.40
C ILE A 699 4.70 -2.79 -23.10
N ILE A 700 5.49 -2.81 -22.03
CA ILE A 700 5.23 -2.05 -20.79
C ILE A 700 6.24 -0.90 -20.72
N ILE A 701 5.73 0.32 -20.64
CA ILE A 701 6.50 1.54 -20.39
C ILE A 701 6.51 1.78 -18.86
N PRO A 702 7.61 1.51 -18.13
CA PRO A 702 7.57 1.49 -16.67
C PRO A 702 7.48 2.90 -16.10
N ARG A 703 6.63 3.10 -15.08
CA ARG A 703 6.41 4.39 -14.40
C ARG A 703 6.52 4.24 -12.89
N ASP A 704 6.90 5.30 -12.19
CA ASP A 704 7.00 5.27 -10.72
C ASP A 704 5.65 5.53 -10.02
N LYS A 705 4.69 6.08 -10.76
CA LYS A 705 3.31 6.42 -10.36
C LYS A 705 2.38 6.25 -11.57
N ALA A 706 1.07 6.33 -11.32
CA ALA A 706 0.02 6.35 -12.34
C ALA A 706 0.29 7.38 -13.46
N ALA A 707 -0.21 7.08 -14.65
CA ALA A 707 -0.36 8.06 -15.71
C ALA A 707 -1.40 9.12 -15.34
N THR A 708 -1.23 10.34 -15.84
CA THR A 708 -2.26 11.39 -15.73
C THR A 708 -3.27 11.23 -16.86
N THR A 709 -4.51 11.65 -16.61
CA THR A 709 -5.61 11.74 -17.60
C THR A 709 -5.13 12.39 -18.89
N LYS A 710 -4.51 13.57 -18.82
CA LYS A 710 -3.91 14.23 -19.99
C LYS A 710 -2.86 13.38 -20.71
N SER A 711 -1.96 12.70 -19.98
CA SER A 711 -0.97 11.84 -20.65
C SER A 711 -1.59 10.60 -21.32
N MET A 712 -2.74 10.09 -20.83
CA MET A 712 -3.49 9.03 -21.51
C MET A 712 -4.27 9.58 -22.71
N GLU A 713 -4.86 10.78 -22.61
CA GLU A 713 -5.52 11.50 -23.71
C GLU A 713 -4.56 11.77 -24.88
N GLU A 714 -3.33 12.23 -24.62
CA GLU A 714 -2.34 12.43 -25.70
C GLU A 714 -1.88 11.09 -26.32
N VAL A 715 -1.65 10.05 -25.51
CA VAL A 715 -1.25 8.73 -26.01
C VAL A 715 -2.34 8.09 -26.86
N ALA A 716 -3.62 8.21 -26.49
CA ALA A 716 -4.73 7.67 -27.26
C ALA A 716 -4.83 8.24 -28.69
N LYS A 717 -4.34 9.46 -28.94
CA LYS A 717 -4.28 10.07 -30.28
C LYS A 717 -3.17 9.47 -31.18
N LEU A 718 -2.16 8.86 -30.57
CA LEU A 718 -0.99 8.27 -31.25
C LEU A 718 -1.13 6.77 -31.47
N LEU A 719 -1.98 6.09 -30.71
CA LEU A 719 -2.23 4.66 -30.87
C LEU A 719 -3.09 4.39 -32.12
N PRO A 720 -2.75 3.37 -32.93
CA PRO A 720 -3.64 2.90 -33.98
C PRO A 720 -4.88 2.24 -33.36
N SER A 721 -5.97 2.16 -34.14
CA SER A 721 -7.14 1.34 -33.82
C SER A 721 -6.73 -0.04 -33.28
N GLY A 722 -7.45 -0.51 -32.27
CA GLY A 722 -7.21 -1.83 -31.67
C GLY A 722 -6.09 -1.91 -30.65
N THR A 723 -5.22 -0.89 -30.53
CA THR A 723 -4.22 -0.80 -29.46
C THR A 723 -4.72 0.11 -28.34
N VAL A 724 -4.61 -0.31 -27.08
CA VAL A 724 -5.07 0.49 -25.93
C VAL A 724 -3.96 0.71 -24.91
N ALA A 725 -3.92 1.90 -24.32
CA ALA A 725 -3.02 2.24 -23.23
C ALA A 725 -3.61 1.76 -21.90
N THR A 726 -2.86 0.91 -21.20
CA THR A 726 -3.34 0.15 -20.03
C THR A 726 -2.50 0.51 -18.81
N ASP A 727 -2.90 1.49 -18.01
CA ASP A 727 -2.14 1.90 -16.82
C ASP A 727 -2.26 0.89 -15.67
N THR A 728 -1.14 0.24 -15.35
CA THR A 728 -1.01 -0.70 -14.23
C THR A 728 -0.77 0.00 -12.89
N GLY A 729 -0.52 1.32 -12.89
CA GLY A 729 -0.10 2.13 -11.73
C GLY A 729 1.40 2.10 -11.43
N LYS A 730 2.16 1.22 -12.09
CA LYS A 730 3.65 1.19 -12.10
C LYS A 730 4.23 1.07 -13.52
N GLY A 731 3.42 1.35 -14.52
CA GLY A 731 3.77 1.35 -15.94
C GLY A 731 2.53 1.27 -16.81
N VAL A 732 2.60 1.73 -18.05
CA VAL A 732 1.51 1.64 -19.01
C VAL A 732 1.82 0.55 -20.02
N GLY A 733 0.93 -0.43 -20.14
CA GLY A 733 0.97 -1.41 -21.22
C GLY A 733 0.40 -0.83 -22.49
N LEU A 734 1.14 -0.92 -23.60
CA LEU A 734 0.57 -0.77 -24.94
C LEU A 734 0.25 -2.18 -25.42
N LEU A 735 -1.04 -2.53 -25.36
CA LEU A 735 -1.54 -3.89 -25.53
C LEU A 735 -2.49 -3.98 -26.71
N ASN A 736 -2.45 -5.11 -27.43
CA ASN A 736 -3.23 -5.28 -28.64
C ASN A 736 -4.54 -6.06 -28.38
N PHE A 737 -5.66 -5.49 -28.81
CA PHE A 737 -7.01 -5.99 -28.59
C PHE A 737 -7.84 -6.15 -29.89
N ASP A 738 -7.29 -5.87 -31.08
CA ASP A 738 -8.03 -6.13 -32.33
C ASP A 738 -8.34 -7.62 -32.52
N GLY A 739 -7.39 -8.49 -32.16
CA GLY A 739 -7.64 -9.93 -32.09
C GLY A 739 -8.72 -10.29 -31.04
N ALA A 740 -8.93 -9.47 -30.02
CA ALA A 740 -9.97 -9.70 -29.00
C ALA A 740 -11.37 -9.28 -29.50
N LYS A 741 -11.50 -8.19 -30.26
CA LYS A 741 -12.78 -7.81 -30.91
C LYS A 741 -13.28 -8.91 -31.88
N GLN A 742 -12.39 -9.69 -32.50
CA GLN A 742 -12.77 -10.87 -33.31
C GLN A 742 -13.05 -12.15 -32.49
N LEU A 743 -12.65 -12.23 -31.21
CA LEU A 743 -12.72 -13.48 -30.42
C LEU A 743 -14.06 -13.73 -29.72
N GLY A 744 -15.07 -12.88 -29.89
CA GLY A 744 -16.49 -13.21 -29.70
C GLY A 744 -16.91 -13.82 -28.36
N GLY A 745 -16.16 -13.55 -27.28
CA GLY A 745 -16.31 -14.21 -25.98
C GLY A 745 -15.67 -15.60 -25.94
N ILE A 746 -14.68 -15.81 -25.06
CA ILE A 746 -13.97 -17.09 -24.88
C ILE A 746 -14.81 -18.08 -24.05
N HIS A 747 -15.98 -18.44 -24.60
CA HIS A 747 -16.98 -19.35 -24.03
C HIS A 747 -17.00 -20.75 -24.68
N GLY A 748 -16.23 -20.98 -25.75
CA GLY A 748 -16.01 -22.32 -26.31
C GLY A 748 -14.91 -23.11 -25.59
N GLU A 749 -15.02 -24.44 -25.57
CA GLU A 749 -14.07 -25.35 -24.90
C GLU A 749 -12.66 -25.33 -25.52
N THR A 750 -12.52 -24.81 -26.74
CA THR A 750 -11.25 -24.60 -27.46
C THR A 750 -10.43 -23.40 -26.96
N ARG A 751 -10.28 -23.28 -25.62
CA ARG A 751 -9.45 -22.28 -24.90
C ARG A 751 -7.91 -22.36 -25.19
N SER A 752 -7.49 -22.89 -26.35
CA SER A 752 -6.09 -23.25 -26.66
C SER A 752 -5.57 -22.79 -28.03
N LYS A 753 -6.27 -21.88 -28.73
CA LYS A 753 -5.81 -21.26 -29.98
C LYS A 753 -5.97 -19.73 -30.00
N THR A 754 -5.25 -19.04 -29.13
CA THR A 754 -5.01 -17.59 -29.25
C THR A 754 -3.93 -17.31 -30.30
N TYR A 755 -4.17 -17.73 -31.55
CA TYR A 755 -3.39 -17.22 -32.69
C TYR A 755 -3.96 -15.85 -33.03
N TYR A 756 -3.37 -14.80 -32.47
CA TYR A 756 -3.65 -13.44 -32.94
C TYR A 756 -3.28 -13.39 -34.43
N PRO A 757 -4.10 -12.76 -35.30
CA PRO A 757 -3.64 -12.44 -36.64
C PRO A 757 -2.40 -11.54 -36.57
N ASP A 758 -1.63 -11.46 -37.66
CA ASP A 758 -0.37 -10.70 -37.73
C ASP A 758 -0.59 -9.18 -37.73
N VAL A 759 -1.17 -8.64 -36.64
CA VAL A 759 -1.28 -7.21 -36.41
C VAL A 759 0.14 -6.67 -36.20
N PRO A 760 0.62 -5.74 -37.04
CA PRO A 760 2.01 -5.33 -37.02
C PRO A 760 2.38 -4.68 -35.67
N PRO A 761 3.62 -4.91 -35.18
CA PRO A 761 4.09 -4.27 -33.96
C PRO A 761 4.08 -2.75 -34.13
N LEU A 762 3.79 -2.01 -33.05
CA LEU A 762 3.73 -0.56 -33.08
C LEU A 762 4.98 0.05 -33.75
N PRO A 763 4.82 1.01 -34.69
CA PRO A 763 5.94 1.70 -35.31
C PRO A 763 6.90 2.23 -34.25
N ARG A 764 8.20 2.14 -34.53
CA ARG A 764 9.23 2.53 -33.55
C ARG A 764 9.05 3.99 -33.13
N GLU A 765 8.79 4.88 -34.08
CA GLU A 765 8.56 6.31 -33.84
C GLU A 765 7.40 6.53 -32.87
N THR A 766 6.26 5.85 -33.08
CA THR A 766 5.11 5.89 -32.16
C THR A 766 5.46 5.34 -30.77
N ARG A 767 6.25 4.25 -30.67
CA ARG A 767 6.70 3.70 -29.37
C ARG A 767 7.62 4.67 -28.64
N ASP A 768 8.57 5.28 -29.34
CA ASP A 768 9.56 6.20 -28.79
C ASP A 768 8.86 7.52 -28.35
N GLU A 769 7.88 8.04 -29.12
CA GLU A 769 7.06 9.21 -28.78
C GLU A 769 6.14 8.97 -27.57
N VAL A 770 5.37 7.87 -27.58
CA VAL A 770 4.48 7.50 -26.46
C VAL A 770 5.28 7.24 -25.18
N THR A 771 6.48 6.66 -25.28
CA THR A 771 7.41 6.52 -24.16
C THR A 771 7.86 7.88 -23.64
N GLY A 772 8.24 8.80 -24.53
CA GLY A 772 8.58 10.18 -24.17
C GLY A 772 7.45 10.89 -23.41
N LEU A 773 6.23 10.87 -23.92
CA LEU A 773 5.06 11.47 -23.27
C LEU A 773 4.76 10.86 -21.88
N LEU A 774 4.90 9.54 -21.75
CA LEU A 774 4.62 8.84 -20.48
C LEU A 774 5.76 8.95 -19.47
N GLN A 775 6.99 9.21 -19.86
CA GLN A 775 8.14 9.32 -18.94
C GLN A 775 8.62 10.77 -18.72
N ALA A 776 8.04 11.76 -19.42
CA ALA A 776 8.37 13.19 -19.29
C ALA A 776 8.28 13.76 -17.86
N ASP A 777 7.54 13.12 -16.94
CA ASP A 777 7.41 13.55 -15.55
C ASP A 777 8.25 12.72 -14.54
N GLN A 778 9.14 11.86 -15.03
CA GLN A 778 10.05 11.06 -14.22
C GLN A 778 11.46 11.66 -14.20
N LYS A 779 12.03 11.83 -12.99
CA LYS A 779 13.45 12.22 -12.81
C LYS A 779 14.44 11.17 -13.35
N LYS A 780 13.98 9.94 -13.57
CA LYS A 780 14.74 8.82 -14.14
C LYS A 780 13.78 7.96 -15.00
N PRO A 781 13.69 8.23 -16.31
CA PRO A 781 13.06 7.34 -17.27
C PRO A 781 13.61 5.90 -17.17
N ARG A 782 12.81 4.90 -17.56
CA ARG A 782 13.17 3.47 -17.50
C ARG A 782 12.93 2.81 -18.85
N GLU A 783 13.84 1.95 -19.29
CA GLU A 783 13.72 1.21 -20.56
C GLU A 783 12.37 0.48 -20.67
N THR A 784 11.81 0.46 -21.88
CA THR A 784 10.55 -0.22 -22.19
C THR A 784 10.75 -1.73 -22.14
N VAL A 785 9.91 -2.44 -21.39
CA VAL A 785 9.97 -3.91 -21.30
C VAL A 785 9.06 -4.51 -22.36
N GLY A 786 9.62 -5.23 -23.33
CA GLY A 786 8.84 -6.05 -24.25
C GLY A 786 8.19 -7.22 -23.51
N VAL A 787 6.90 -7.50 -23.80
CA VAL A 787 6.12 -8.54 -23.12
C VAL A 787 5.37 -9.43 -24.11
N GLU A 788 4.99 -10.62 -23.66
CA GLU A 788 4.00 -11.48 -24.32
C GLU A 788 2.80 -11.77 -23.40
N LYS A 789 1.61 -11.84 -24.00
CA LYS A 789 0.34 -12.11 -23.32
C LYS A 789 0.05 -13.62 -23.24
N VAL A 790 0.44 -14.21 -22.12
CA VAL A 790 0.28 -15.64 -21.77
C VAL A 790 -1.13 -16.00 -21.25
N GLY A 791 -2.04 -15.03 -21.22
CA GLY A 791 -3.44 -15.22 -20.86
C GLY A 791 -4.19 -13.90 -20.65
N GLY A 792 -5.49 -14.00 -20.37
CA GLY A 792 -6.36 -12.86 -20.13
C GLY A 792 -7.79 -13.13 -20.56
N ASN A 793 -8.73 -12.29 -20.11
CA ASN A 793 -10.12 -12.31 -20.53
C ASN A 793 -10.74 -10.92 -20.35
N TYR A 794 -11.88 -10.68 -20.98
CA TYR A 794 -12.70 -9.48 -20.80
C TYR A 794 -14.11 -9.94 -20.42
N ILE A 795 -14.49 -9.75 -19.16
CA ILE A 795 -15.84 -10.11 -18.71
C ILE A 795 -16.79 -8.95 -19.06
N ASP A 796 -17.39 -9.03 -20.24
CA ASP A 796 -18.43 -8.12 -20.69
C ASP A 796 -19.76 -8.40 -19.94
N MET A 797 -20.47 -7.34 -19.55
CA MET A 797 -21.83 -7.37 -18.99
C MET A 797 -22.76 -6.34 -19.65
N THR A 798 -22.33 -5.68 -20.72
CA THR A 798 -23.01 -4.54 -21.34
C THR A 798 -24.45 -4.88 -21.75
N ASP A 799 -24.66 -6.05 -22.35
CA ASP A 799 -25.99 -6.49 -22.80
C ASP A 799 -26.86 -7.01 -21.64
N GLU A 800 -26.26 -7.56 -20.58
CA GLU A 800 -26.97 -7.85 -19.33
C GLU A 800 -27.41 -6.59 -18.59
N PHE A 801 -26.65 -5.49 -18.69
CA PHE A 801 -27.09 -4.20 -18.19
C PHE A 801 -28.22 -3.61 -19.05
N LYS A 802 -28.15 -3.69 -20.39
CA LYS A 802 -29.20 -3.20 -21.32
C LYS A 802 -30.55 -3.91 -21.16
N GLN A 803 -30.61 -5.13 -20.61
CA GLN A 803 -31.85 -5.92 -20.43
C GLN A 803 -32.89 -5.31 -19.46
N GLY A 804 -32.67 -4.09 -18.95
CA GLY A 804 -33.62 -3.35 -18.14
C GLY A 804 -33.64 -3.76 -16.66
N VAL A 805 -34.25 -2.89 -15.85
CA VAL A 805 -34.27 -3.00 -14.38
C VAL A 805 -35.11 -4.19 -13.94
N GLY A 806 -34.54 -5.08 -13.13
CA GLY A 806 -35.21 -6.27 -12.60
C GLY A 806 -35.13 -7.52 -13.47
N SER A 807 -34.44 -7.47 -14.62
CA SER A 807 -34.15 -8.65 -15.48
C SER A 807 -33.31 -9.73 -14.78
N GLN A 808 -32.54 -9.34 -13.76
CA GLN A 808 -31.57 -10.15 -13.03
C GLN A 808 -30.44 -10.70 -13.93
N ALA A 809 -30.27 -10.15 -15.14
CA ALA A 809 -29.30 -10.64 -16.13
C ALA A 809 -27.86 -10.54 -15.62
N VAL A 810 -27.48 -9.37 -15.06
CA VAL A 810 -26.17 -9.14 -14.44
C VAL A 810 -25.90 -10.17 -13.33
N THR A 811 -26.86 -10.41 -12.43
CA THR A 811 -26.76 -11.43 -11.38
C THR A 811 -26.53 -12.83 -11.95
N LYS A 812 -27.26 -13.20 -13.02
CA LYS A 812 -27.11 -14.50 -13.69
C LYS A 812 -25.72 -14.64 -14.34
N LYS A 813 -25.20 -13.58 -14.98
CA LYS A 813 -23.85 -13.53 -15.57
C LYS A 813 -22.72 -13.58 -14.53
N MET A 814 -22.91 -12.96 -13.36
CA MET A 814 -21.99 -13.14 -12.22
C MET A 814 -21.96 -14.61 -11.78
N PHE A 815 -23.13 -15.26 -11.65
CA PHE A 815 -23.19 -16.65 -11.24
C PHE A 815 -22.72 -17.65 -12.31
N SER A 816 -22.83 -17.35 -13.60
CA SER A 816 -22.25 -18.22 -14.64
C SER A 816 -20.72 -18.30 -14.56
N GLU A 817 -20.05 -17.32 -13.96
CA GLU A 817 -18.61 -17.40 -13.65
C GLU A 817 -18.33 -17.93 -12.23
N LEU A 818 -19.08 -17.48 -11.21
CA LEU A 818 -18.91 -17.94 -9.81
C LEU A 818 -19.20 -19.44 -9.63
N ASP A 819 -20.17 -20.00 -10.35
CA ASP A 819 -20.54 -21.42 -10.24
C ASP A 819 -19.50 -22.36 -10.90
N LYS A 820 -18.52 -21.82 -11.66
CA LYS A 820 -17.35 -22.57 -12.14
C LYS A 820 -16.31 -22.81 -11.05
N LEU A 821 -16.37 -22.07 -9.93
CA LEU A 821 -15.44 -22.23 -8.81
C LEU A 821 -15.69 -23.53 -8.05
N PRO A 822 -14.63 -24.19 -7.54
CA PRO A 822 -14.78 -25.20 -6.51
C PRO A 822 -15.54 -24.61 -5.31
N ALA A 823 -16.51 -25.36 -4.75
CA ALA A 823 -17.36 -24.88 -3.65
C ALA A 823 -16.55 -24.36 -2.44
N LYS A 824 -15.35 -24.89 -2.19
CA LYS A 824 -14.42 -24.41 -1.14
C LYS A 824 -13.97 -22.96 -1.35
N ASP A 825 -13.86 -22.49 -2.59
CA ASP A 825 -13.33 -21.17 -2.95
C ASP A 825 -14.47 -20.15 -3.12
N LEU A 826 -15.63 -20.57 -3.63
CA LEU A 826 -16.88 -19.79 -3.53
C LEU A 826 -17.25 -19.51 -2.06
N ASN A 827 -17.08 -20.49 -1.16
CA ASN A 827 -17.26 -20.31 0.29
C ASN A 827 -16.24 -19.35 0.93
N LYS A 828 -15.07 -19.11 0.30
CA LYS A 828 -14.13 -18.08 0.79
C LYS A 828 -14.51 -16.69 0.32
N LEU A 829 -15.08 -16.54 -0.88
CA LEU A 829 -15.61 -15.25 -1.34
C LEU A 829 -16.80 -14.79 -0.49
N ASP A 830 -17.70 -15.70 -0.13
CA ASP A 830 -18.91 -15.41 0.66
C ASP A 830 -18.61 -15.16 2.16
N ASN A 831 -17.90 -14.06 2.43
CA ASN A 831 -17.33 -13.72 3.74
C ASN A 831 -17.67 -12.29 4.20
N ALA A 832 -17.24 -11.93 5.41
CA ALA A 832 -17.52 -10.62 6.02
C ALA A 832 -16.86 -9.42 5.29
N GLU A 833 -15.69 -9.58 4.68
CA GLU A 833 -15.05 -8.54 3.87
C GLU A 833 -15.90 -8.20 2.64
N LEU A 834 -16.42 -9.22 1.93
CA LEU A 834 -17.31 -9.01 0.78
C LEU A 834 -18.64 -8.39 1.19
N LYS A 835 -19.21 -8.79 2.33
CA LYS A 835 -20.43 -8.17 2.88
C LYS A 835 -20.22 -6.69 3.19
N LEU A 836 -19.09 -6.35 3.80
CA LEU A 836 -18.71 -4.96 4.10
C LEU A 836 -18.46 -4.17 2.80
N ALA A 837 -17.78 -4.75 1.81
CA ALA A 837 -17.56 -4.11 0.52
C ALA A 837 -18.87 -3.74 -0.19
N ALA A 838 -19.83 -4.68 -0.24
CA ALA A 838 -21.15 -4.42 -0.82
C ALA A 838 -21.94 -3.35 -0.03
N LYS A 839 -21.78 -3.29 1.29
CA LYS A 839 -22.36 -2.23 2.14
C LYS A 839 -21.75 -0.86 1.84
N ASP A 840 -20.41 -0.76 1.83
CA ASP A 840 -19.68 0.48 1.58
C ASP A 840 -20.03 1.04 0.18
N LEU A 841 -20.18 0.17 -0.83
CA LEU A 841 -20.65 0.53 -2.17
C LEU A 841 -22.13 0.99 -2.19
N LEU A 842 -23.03 0.30 -1.47
CA LEU A 842 -24.44 0.70 -1.36
C LEU A 842 -24.58 2.11 -0.76
N GLU A 843 -23.89 2.37 0.35
CA GLU A 843 -23.90 3.69 0.98
C GLU A 843 -23.20 4.75 0.12
N LEU A 844 -22.09 4.41 -0.55
CA LEU A 844 -21.39 5.31 -1.47
C LEU A 844 -22.30 5.73 -2.63
N ASN A 845 -23.03 4.76 -3.22
CA ASN A 845 -23.99 5.01 -4.29
C ASN A 845 -25.11 5.95 -3.82
N ALA A 846 -25.75 5.65 -2.70
CA ALA A 846 -26.82 6.48 -2.13
C ALA A 846 -26.35 7.91 -1.82
N ARG A 847 -25.19 8.08 -1.16
CA ARG A 847 -24.61 9.40 -0.86
C ARG A 847 -24.25 10.18 -2.14
N THR A 848 -23.75 9.48 -3.15
CA THR A 848 -23.30 10.10 -4.41
C THR A 848 -24.47 10.52 -5.30
N ALA A 849 -25.51 9.68 -5.37
CA ALA A 849 -26.78 10.01 -6.02
C ALA A 849 -27.41 11.26 -5.42
N ALA A 850 -27.61 11.26 -4.09
CA ALA A 850 -28.22 12.38 -3.37
C ALA A 850 -27.41 13.68 -3.46
N LYS A 851 -26.07 13.61 -3.45
CA LYS A 851 -25.20 14.80 -3.53
C LYS A 851 -25.19 15.46 -4.92
N ASN A 852 -25.25 14.67 -5.99
CA ASN A 852 -25.02 15.15 -7.37
C ASN A 852 -26.27 15.06 -8.26
N ASN A 853 -27.42 14.65 -7.72
CA ASN A 853 -28.66 14.36 -8.44
C ASN A 853 -28.48 13.32 -9.57
N PHE A 854 -27.69 12.27 -9.32
CA PHE A 854 -27.49 11.15 -10.25
C PHE A 854 -28.50 10.02 -9.98
N PRO A 855 -29.03 9.34 -11.02
CA PRO A 855 -29.99 8.26 -10.85
C PRO A 855 -29.36 7.01 -10.24
N THR A 856 -30.13 6.23 -9.49
CA THR A 856 -29.75 4.89 -9.00
C THR A 856 -30.64 3.81 -9.62
N ARG A 857 -30.06 2.63 -9.88
CA ARG A 857 -30.80 1.47 -10.40
C ARG A 857 -31.21 0.54 -9.25
N GLU A 858 -32.51 0.35 -9.06
CA GLU A 858 -33.04 -0.32 -7.84
C GLU A 858 -32.61 -1.79 -7.73
N ASP A 859 -32.55 -2.54 -8.84
CA ASP A 859 -32.07 -3.93 -8.85
C ASP A 859 -30.58 -4.05 -8.47
N HIS A 860 -29.75 -3.09 -8.85
CA HIS A 860 -28.34 -3.00 -8.42
C HIS A 860 -28.22 -2.63 -6.93
N GLN A 861 -29.04 -1.70 -6.43
CA GLN A 861 -29.07 -1.43 -4.98
C GLN A 861 -29.57 -2.65 -4.19
N ASN A 862 -30.53 -3.41 -4.72
CA ASN A 862 -31.00 -4.66 -4.14
C ASN A 862 -29.92 -5.76 -4.17
N LEU A 863 -29.14 -5.88 -5.25
CA LEU A 863 -27.97 -6.77 -5.32
C LEU A 863 -26.96 -6.46 -4.21
N LEU A 864 -26.54 -5.20 -4.07
CA LEU A 864 -25.58 -4.78 -3.04
C LEU A 864 -26.12 -5.01 -1.63
N ARG A 865 -27.40 -4.68 -1.40
CA ARG A 865 -28.11 -4.90 -0.14
C ARG A 865 -28.15 -6.38 0.23
N ILE A 866 -28.58 -7.25 -0.69
CA ILE A 866 -28.67 -8.70 -0.48
C ILE A 866 -27.30 -9.32 -0.22
N ILE A 867 -26.22 -8.87 -0.88
CA ILE A 867 -24.86 -9.32 -0.53
C ILE A 867 -24.50 -8.85 0.88
N SER A 868 -24.69 -7.57 1.22
CA SER A 868 -24.29 -7.03 2.54
C SER A 868 -25.02 -7.67 3.72
N GLU A 869 -26.31 -7.99 3.55
CA GLU A 869 -27.12 -8.67 4.56
C GLU A 869 -26.87 -10.20 4.53
N LYS A 870 -27.15 -10.83 3.38
CA LYS A 870 -27.33 -12.28 3.24
C LYS A 870 -26.13 -12.99 2.59
N GLY A 871 -25.25 -12.27 1.89
CA GLY A 871 -24.07 -12.83 1.21
C GLY A 871 -24.35 -13.36 -0.19
N LEU A 872 -23.35 -13.97 -0.83
CA LEU A 872 -23.47 -14.58 -2.16
C LEU A 872 -24.50 -15.73 -2.15
N LYS A 873 -24.57 -16.53 -1.08
CA LYS A 873 -25.63 -17.55 -0.94
C LYS A 873 -27.02 -16.93 -0.93
N GLY A 874 -27.19 -15.80 -0.25
CA GLY A 874 -28.43 -15.02 -0.26
C GLY A 874 -28.77 -14.48 -1.64
N LEU A 875 -27.77 -13.93 -2.35
CA LEU A 875 -27.95 -13.42 -3.71
C LEU A 875 -28.33 -14.53 -4.69
N ARG A 876 -27.69 -15.72 -4.59
CA ARG A 876 -28.01 -16.89 -5.41
C ARG A 876 -29.43 -17.40 -5.15
N ALA A 877 -29.87 -17.38 -3.89
CA ALA A 877 -31.24 -17.73 -3.51
C ALA A 877 -32.28 -16.68 -3.92
N ALA A 878 -31.88 -15.43 -4.16
CA ALA A 878 -32.77 -14.36 -4.62
C ALA A 878 -33.05 -14.40 -6.14
N ILE A 879 -32.28 -15.16 -6.92
CA ILE A 879 -32.51 -15.34 -8.37
C ILE A 879 -33.86 -16.03 -8.61
N GLY A 880 -34.66 -15.49 -9.52
CA GLY A 880 -36.04 -15.93 -9.79
C GLY A 880 -37.07 -15.44 -8.77
N THR A 881 -36.64 -14.81 -7.66
CA THR A 881 -37.55 -14.26 -6.64
C THR A 881 -37.90 -12.80 -6.92
N LYS A 882 -38.85 -12.25 -6.13
CA LYS A 882 -39.18 -10.82 -6.13
C LYS A 882 -38.16 -9.94 -5.38
N GLU A 883 -37.19 -10.50 -4.64
CA GLU A 883 -36.25 -9.69 -3.83
C GLU A 883 -35.30 -8.83 -4.68
N LEU A 884 -35.03 -9.24 -5.92
CA LEU A 884 -34.22 -8.48 -6.89
C LEU A 884 -35.06 -7.55 -7.81
N LEU A 885 -36.39 -7.51 -7.65
CA LEU A 885 -37.26 -6.65 -8.46
C LEU A 885 -37.43 -5.26 -7.83
N PRO A 886 -37.69 -4.21 -8.63
CA PRO A 886 -38.13 -2.91 -8.13
C PRO A 886 -39.43 -3.00 -7.32
N ALA A 887 -39.54 -2.24 -6.23
CA ALA A 887 -40.73 -2.20 -5.37
C ALA A 887 -42.00 -1.82 -6.14
N ILE A 888 -41.87 -0.96 -7.17
CA ILE A 888 -42.97 -0.52 -8.04
C ILE A 888 -43.63 -1.72 -8.78
N PHE A 889 -42.84 -2.71 -9.22
CA PHE A 889 -43.36 -3.90 -9.89
C PHE A 889 -44.19 -4.80 -8.97
N VAL A 890 -43.90 -4.80 -7.66
CA VAL A 890 -44.64 -5.59 -6.67
C VAL A 890 -46.08 -5.10 -6.55
N LEU A 891 -46.29 -3.78 -6.55
CA LEU A 891 -47.61 -3.16 -6.50
C LEU A 891 -48.39 -3.35 -7.81
N GLY A 892 -47.75 -3.16 -8.97
CA GLY A 892 -48.38 -3.31 -10.28
C GLY A 892 -48.91 -4.72 -10.54
N LEU A 893 -48.08 -5.75 -10.34
CA LEU A 893 -48.49 -7.15 -10.50
C LEU A 893 -49.50 -7.58 -9.43
N GLY A 894 -49.42 -7.07 -8.21
CA GLY A 894 -50.44 -7.26 -7.19
C GLY A 894 -51.81 -6.75 -7.67
N GLY A 895 -51.87 -5.53 -8.20
CA GLY A 895 -53.10 -4.91 -8.71
C GLY A 895 -53.69 -5.52 -10.00
N GLN A 896 -52.96 -6.39 -10.70
CA GLN A 896 -53.49 -7.20 -11.81
C GLN A 896 -53.92 -8.60 -11.34
N LEU A 897 -53.09 -9.31 -10.55
CA LEU A 897 -53.44 -10.63 -10.02
C LEU A 897 -54.66 -10.57 -9.09
N TYR A 898 -54.77 -9.52 -8.27
CA TYR A 898 -55.97 -9.31 -7.44
C TYR A 898 -57.23 -9.13 -8.31
N ARG A 899 -57.14 -8.40 -9.43
CA ARG A 899 -58.25 -8.26 -10.39
C ARG A 899 -58.56 -9.54 -11.18
N GLN A 900 -57.60 -10.46 -11.32
CA GLN A 900 -57.84 -11.80 -11.87
C GLN A 900 -58.37 -12.81 -10.84
N HIS A 901 -58.50 -12.44 -9.56
CA HIS A 901 -59.11 -13.27 -8.51
C HIS A 901 -60.32 -12.61 -7.82
N SER A 902 -60.59 -11.33 -8.07
CA SER A 902 -61.82 -10.63 -7.66
C SER A 902 -62.86 -10.53 -8.80
N GLY A 903 -62.74 -11.37 -9.84
CA GLY A 903 -63.51 -11.30 -11.09
C GLY A 903 -64.44 -12.48 -11.33
N SER A 904 -64.70 -13.31 -10.32
CA SER A 904 -65.52 -14.52 -10.43
C SER A 904 -66.37 -14.73 -9.17
N ASP A 905 -67.35 -13.86 -8.96
CA ASP A 905 -68.58 -14.11 -8.22
C ASP A 905 -69.59 -12.97 -8.50
N SER A 906 -70.44 -13.17 -9.52
CA SER A 906 -71.58 -12.33 -9.88
C SER A 906 -72.56 -13.09 -10.77
#